data_AF-U4UCU9-F1
#
_entry.id   AF-U4UCU9-F1
#
_cell.length_a   1.000
_cell.length_b   1.000
_cell.length_c   1.000
_cell.angle_alpha   90.00
_cell.angle_beta   90.00
_cell.angle_gamma   90.00
#
_symmetry.space_group_name_H-M   'P 1'
#
loop_
_entity.id
_entity.type
_entity.pdbx_description
1 polymer ?
#
loop_
_entity_poly.entity_id
_entity_poly.type
_entity_poly.pdbx_seq_one_letter_code
_entity_poly.pdbx_strand_id
1 'polypeptide(L)'
;FSAAINSREQLTPKTNAQSYAIELNELKRKEAGDYDPYDHSDIEHPTTNFETLIHLLKSSFGTGILAMPLAFYHSGYILGIIGTSVIGLLCTYCMHMLVRTEYELCKRKKVPSLTYPGTAEAALAEGPPFLAKLAPYSGIISNVFLLMYQLGSSCVYIVFISENIWNVVNNYWQVNERLIFVMLLLPLILVTFVKNLKLLVPLTSFANFITVVSFGIIYYYIFQEPITFEGRLAIGQLTNMPLFFGTVMFALESIGMVLPLQHEMKNRAHFSKPFGTLNVGMFLVTTMYIVMGLFGYLAYGDTVKASISYTIDPESKIAQVCKLLLALAIFTSFSLFMYVGVDIIWNHMNLKAKFDQKPHPQLWDYVFRTLLVSFVFGLAVLIPYIDLFISLVGALCISALGLAFPAIFDSSTKWYHLDDSLKWWIHGKNLLIVLTISNTFLLLYQLGICCVYTVFVAENIKNVLDQYMANPVDERIIMVIILLPLVFINYIKNLKFLAPLTIVANVLTFVSFAIIFYFIFSKKVTLEDREPIGDYRDFPLYFGTVLFALEAIGMIMPLKNEMKNPQNFGSCCGVLNIGMLAVVVLYMMTGLFGYLAYGKHVLGSISYTIDPENIAAQVCKLMLAVAIFTTHALSMYVAIDIVWTQNLLRRFEKSYYVNIWEYAIRTCLVVLTFGLAVAIPYIDLFISLVGALCISCSGIAFPAIMDSCVQWQSHRGVKMVLIHAKNVAIALFALLGLVVGTATSLEKIIEKFGPIESNSLNSTST
;
A
#
# COMPACT_ATOMS: atom_id res chain seq x y z
N PHE A 1 71.35 7.46 14.89
CA PHE A 1 72.09 7.11 13.67
C PHE A 1 72.53 5.66 13.79
N SER A 2 72.13 4.84 12.81
CA SER A 2 72.61 3.47 12.50
C SER A 2 72.43 2.34 13.53
N ALA A 3 71.21 1.79 13.57
CA ALA A 3 70.96 0.34 13.64
C ALA A 3 69.47 0.07 13.35
N ALA A 4 69.03 0.45 12.15
CA ALA A 4 67.84 -0.13 11.55
C ALA A 4 68.33 -0.98 10.37
N ILE A 5 67.68 -2.13 10.15
CA ILE A 5 67.57 -2.94 8.92
C ILE A 5 67.63 -4.42 9.32
N ASN A 6 66.48 -5.00 9.69
CA ASN A 6 65.97 -6.28 9.16
C ASN A 6 64.77 -6.81 9.95
N SER A 7 63.60 -6.22 9.68
CA SER A 7 62.31 -6.92 9.67
C SER A 7 61.24 -5.93 9.19
N ARG A 8 61.15 -5.77 7.86
CA ARG A 8 60.04 -5.06 7.21
C ARG A 8 58.83 -6.00 7.19
N GLU A 9 57.99 -5.95 8.21
CA GLU A 9 56.58 -6.30 8.03
C GLU A 9 55.87 -5.09 7.43
N GLN A 10 55.24 -5.31 6.27
CA GLN A 10 54.48 -4.31 5.54
C GLN A 10 53.19 -3.98 6.30
N LEU A 11 53.22 -2.95 7.14
CA LEU A 11 52.03 -2.40 7.79
C LEU A 11 51.37 -1.36 6.87
N THR A 12 50.12 -1.62 6.46
CA THR A 12 49.34 -0.74 5.59
C THR A 12 48.52 0.29 6.40
N PRO A 13 48.37 1.55 5.94
CA PRO A 13 47.75 2.65 6.70
C PRO A 13 46.22 2.57 6.87
N LYS A 14 45.53 1.58 6.29
CA LYS A 14 44.05 1.52 6.31
C LYS A 14 43.46 0.96 7.61
N THR A 15 44.19 0.15 8.36
CA THR A 15 43.69 -0.52 9.57
C THR A 15 43.59 0.43 10.77
N ASN A 16 44.43 1.48 10.81
CA ASN A 16 44.48 2.44 11.91
C ASN A 16 43.30 3.43 11.92
N ALA A 17 42.76 3.81 10.76
CA ALA A 17 41.63 4.76 10.72
C ALA A 17 40.34 4.18 11.34
N GLN A 18 40.13 2.86 11.18
CA GLN A 18 39.02 2.16 11.81
C GLN A 18 39.23 2.00 13.31
N SER A 19 40.44 1.63 13.75
CA SER A 19 40.76 1.53 15.19
C SER A 19 40.64 2.87 15.91
N TYR A 20 41.13 3.96 15.30
CA TYR A 20 41.00 5.31 15.84
C TYR A 20 39.54 5.78 15.87
N ALA A 21 38.74 5.46 14.85
CA ALA A 21 37.32 5.80 14.84
C ALA A 21 36.54 5.02 15.93
N ILE A 22 36.93 3.77 16.21
CA ILE A 22 36.36 2.96 17.28
C ILE A 22 36.74 3.55 18.65
N GLU A 23 38.02 3.85 18.90
CA GLU A 23 38.47 4.48 20.15
C GLU A 23 37.87 5.88 20.38
N LEU A 24 37.76 6.70 19.32
CA LEU A 24 37.14 8.03 19.41
C LEU A 24 35.63 7.93 19.71
N ASN A 25 34.95 6.91 19.17
CA ASN A 25 33.56 6.62 19.50
C ASN A 25 33.40 6.08 20.92
N GLU A 26 34.36 5.30 21.43
CA GLU A 26 34.39 4.86 22.83
C GLU A 26 34.67 6.01 23.82
N LEU A 27 35.53 6.97 23.43
CA LEU A 27 35.76 8.21 24.21
C LEU A 27 34.51 9.10 24.24
N LYS A 28 33.86 9.32 23.09
CA LYS A 28 32.56 10.01 23.03
C LYS A 28 31.49 9.29 23.87
N ARG A 29 31.56 7.96 23.98
CA ARG A 29 30.64 7.14 24.78
C ARG A 29 30.85 7.31 26.29
N LYS A 30 32.09 7.45 26.76
CA LYS A 30 32.38 7.81 28.15
C LYS A 30 31.88 9.21 28.50
N GLU A 31 31.93 10.14 27.55
CA GLU A 31 31.38 11.50 27.71
C GLU A 31 29.85 11.61 27.51
N ALA A 32 29.22 10.68 26.78
CA ALA A 32 27.77 10.64 26.58
C ALA A 32 27.02 10.00 27.76
N GLY A 33 27.73 9.37 28.70
CA GLY A 33 27.13 8.78 29.91
C GLY A 33 26.35 9.79 30.76
N ASP A 34 26.77 11.06 30.74
CA ASP A 34 26.32 12.14 31.62
C ASP A 34 25.26 13.08 31.00
N TYR A 35 24.92 12.92 29.72
CA TYR A 35 23.88 13.73 29.05
C TYR A 35 22.53 13.01 29.08
N ASP A 36 21.55 13.57 29.79
CA ASP A 36 20.15 13.17 29.69
C ASP A 36 19.37 14.16 28.81
N PRO A 37 18.88 13.75 27.62
CA PRO A 37 18.09 14.61 26.74
C PRO A 37 16.87 15.25 27.42
N TYR A 38 16.31 14.59 28.44
CA TYR A 38 15.12 15.07 29.13
C TYR A 38 15.36 16.31 30.00
N ASP A 39 16.60 16.54 30.46
CA ASP A 39 16.95 17.68 31.32
C ASP A 39 17.33 18.94 30.53
N HIS A 40 17.50 18.84 29.21
CA HIS A 40 18.11 19.88 28.36
C HIS A 40 17.14 20.52 27.37
N SER A 41 15.83 20.48 27.63
CA SER A 41 14.80 21.05 26.77
C SER A 41 14.11 22.26 27.40
N ASP A 42 14.23 23.42 26.76
CA ASP A 42 13.49 24.63 27.17
C ASP A 42 12.06 24.60 26.59
N ILE A 43 11.12 24.05 27.36
CA ILE A 43 9.69 24.06 27.01
C ILE A 43 9.00 25.21 27.74
N GLU A 44 8.51 26.20 27.00
CA GLU A 44 7.84 27.38 27.57
C GLU A 44 6.55 27.02 28.34
N HIS A 45 5.80 26.01 27.86
CA HIS A 45 4.57 25.49 28.47
C HIS A 45 4.46 23.96 28.36
N PRO A 46 5.03 23.20 29.31
CA PRO A 46 4.97 21.74 29.27
C PRO A 46 3.58 21.21 29.62
N THR A 47 3.13 20.19 28.90
CA THR A 47 1.86 19.47 29.14
C THR A 47 1.99 18.47 30.28
N THR A 48 0.91 18.31 31.04
CA THR A 48 0.78 17.28 32.08
C THR A 48 0.50 15.91 31.46
N ASN A 49 0.77 14.82 32.19
CA ASN A 49 0.52 13.46 31.71
C ASN A 49 -0.94 13.25 31.23
N PHE A 50 -1.90 13.90 31.89
CA PHE A 50 -3.31 13.82 31.54
C PHE A 50 -3.66 14.64 30.30
N GLU A 51 -3.10 15.84 30.17
CA GLU A 51 -3.24 16.64 28.94
C GLU A 51 -2.65 15.92 27.74
N THR A 52 -1.44 15.35 27.87
CA THR A 52 -0.82 14.55 26.81
C THR A 52 -1.64 13.30 26.48
N LEU A 53 -2.25 12.65 27.48
CA LEU A 53 -3.18 11.55 27.25
C LEU A 53 -4.38 12.00 26.41
N ILE A 54 -5.00 13.14 26.74
CA ILE A 54 -6.11 13.71 25.97
C ILE A 54 -5.67 14.03 24.53
N HIS A 55 -4.47 14.58 24.34
CA HIS A 55 -3.93 14.85 23.01
C HIS A 55 -3.66 13.57 22.20
N LEU A 56 -3.15 12.51 22.85
CA LEU A 56 -2.94 11.21 22.21
C LEU A 56 -4.28 10.56 21.82
N LEU A 57 -5.25 10.52 22.73
CA LEU A 57 -6.60 10.01 22.46
C LEU A 57 -7.24 10.76 21.30
N LYS A 58 -7.10 12.09 21.28
CA LYS A 58 -7.60 12.93 20.21
C LYS A 58 -6.93 12.66 18.87
N SER A 59 -5.61 12.47 18.83
CA SER A 59 -4.94 12.12 17.58
C SER A 59 -5.43 10.78 17.03
N SER A 60 -5.84 9.86 17.91
CA SER A 60 -6.44 8.59 17.49
C SER A 60 -7.93 8.71 17.13
N PHE A 61 -8.71 9.53 17.85
CA PHE A 61 -10.16 9.70 17.66
C PHE A 61 -10.49 10.55 16.43
N GLY A 62 -10.25 9.98 15.24
CA GLY A 62 -10.72 10.50 13.95
C GLY A 62 -11.91 9.71 13.40
N THR A 63 -12.08 9.75 12.09
CA THR A 63 -13.07 8.92 11.36
C THR A 63 -12.80 7.42 11.48
N GLY A 64 -11.59 7.00 11.85
CA GLY A 64 -11.19 5.59 11.95
C GLY A 64 -12.04 4.77 12.92
N ILE A 65 -12.38 5.30 14.10
CA ILE A 65 -13.24 4.59 15.06
C ILE A 65 -14.64 4.31 14.50
N LEU A 66 -15.17 5.22 13.67
CA LEU A 66 -16.50 5.12 13.10
C LEU A 66 -16.58 4.04 11.99
N ALA A 67 -15.44 3.66 11.40
CA ALA A 67 -15.31 2.59 10.42
C ALA A 67 -15.06 1.20 11.04
N MET A 68 -14.83 1.12 12.37
CA MET A 68 -14.56 -0.16 13.06
C MET A 68 -15.68 -1.20 12.92
N PRO A 69 -16.98 -0.83 12.95
CA PRO A 69 -18.06 -1.81 12.74
C PRO A 69 -17.96 -2.52 11.38
N LEU A 70 -17.60 -1.79 10.31
CA LEU A 70 -17.43 -2.39 8.99
C LEU A 70 -16.19 -3.30 8.95
N ALA A 71 -15.12 -2.94 9.66
CA ALA A 71 -13.95 -3.81 9.81
C ALA A 71 -14.32 -5.14 10.51
N PHE A 72 -15.20 -5.09 11.51
CA PHE A 72 -15.71 -6.28 12.21
C PHE A 72 -16.69 -7.08 11.35
N TYR A 73 -17.47 -6.43 10.48
CA TYR A 73 -18.25 -7.09 9.44
C TYR A 73 -17.35 -7.91 8.49
N HIS A 74 -16.21 -7.34 8.06
CA HIS A 74 -15.24 -8.04 7.21
C HIS A 74 -14.51 -9.20 7.89
N SER A 75 -14.15 -9.05 9.18
CA SER A 75 -13.35 -10.03 9.91
C SER A 75 -14.14 -11.04 10.73
N GLY A 76 -15.41 -10.78 11.01
CA GLY A 76 -16.20 -11.50 12.01
C GLY A 76 -15.83 -11.09 13.44
N TYR A 77 -16.76 -11.27 14.39
CA TYR A 77 -16.62 -10.66 15.71
C TYR A 77 -15.50 -11.26 16.58
N ILE A 78 -15.20 -12.57 16.48
CA ILE A 78 -14.12 -13.20 17.28
C ILE A 78 -12.77 -12.77 16.73
N LEU A 79 -12.59 -12.91 15.41
CA LEU A 79 -11.33 -12.58 14.77
C LEU A 79 -11.09 -11.06 14.73
N GLY A 80 -12.15 -10.24 14.70
CA GLY A 80 -12.09 -8.80 14.92
C GLY A 80 -11.52 -8.45 16.30
N ILE A 81 -12.03 -9.05 17.39
CA ILE A 81 -11.51 -8.82 18.75
C ILE A 81 -10.03 -9.22 18.85
N ILE A 82 -9.69 -10.44 18.42
CA ILE A 82 -8.31 -10.96 18.51
C ILE A 82 -7.38 -10.15 17.59
N GLY A 83 -7.78 -9.91 16.35
CA GLY A 83 -7.01 -9.21 15.34
C GLY A 83 -6.74 -7.75 15.74
N THR A 84 -7.75 -7.01 16.16
CA THR A 84 -7.58 -5.63 16.63
C THR A 84 -6.71 -5.57 17.89
N SER A 85 -6.82 -6.54 18.80
CA SER A 85 -5.94 -6.64 19.98
C SER A 85 -4.48 -6.88 19.59
N VAL A 86 -4.22 -7.81 18.67
CA VAL A 86 -2.86 -8.12 18.19
C VAL A 86 -2.25 -6.94 17.46
N ILE A 87 -3.02 -6.29 16.58
CA ILE A 87 -2.56 -5.11 15.84
C ILE A 87 -2.29 -3.95 16.82
N GLY A 88 -3.19 -3.70 17.79
CA GLY A 88 -3.00 -2.68 18.82
C GLY A 88 -1.73 -2.90 19.66
N LEU A 89 -1.47 -4.13 20.09
CA LEU A 89 -0.24 -4.49 20.80
C LEU A 89 1.01 -4.29 19.93
N LEU A 90 0.94 -4.68 18.65
CA LEU A 90 2.03 -4.51 17.70
C LEU A 90 2.34 -3.03 17.44
N CYS A 91 1.33 -2.21 17.18
CA CYS A 91 1.46 -0.76 16.99
C CYS A 91 2.06 -0.11 18.24
N THR A 92 1.57 -0.46 19.43
CA THR A 92 2.10 0.04 20.70
C THR A 92 3.57 -0.32 20.87
N TYR A 93 3.94 -1.57 20.57
CA TYR A 93 5.33 -2.01 20.62
C TYR A 93 6.22 -1.22 19.65
N CYS A 94 5.77 -0.98 18.42
CA CYS A 94 6.52 -0.17 17.46
C CYS A 94 6.65 1.30 17.87
N MET A 95 5.64 1.89 18.53
CA MET A 95 5.75 3.24 19.10
C MET A 95 6.81 3.30 20.21
N HIS A 96 6.86 2.31 21.11
CA HIS A 96 7.94 2.22 22.12
C HIS A 96 9.32 2.09 21.48
N MET A 97 9.42 1.28 20.43
CA MET A 97 10.66 1.07 19.70
C MET A 97 11.14 2.39 19.06
N LEU A 98 10.23 3.16 18.45
CA LEU A 98 10.53 4.49 17.92
C LEU A 98 11.01 5.45 19.01
N VAL A 99 10.28 5.57 20.12
CA VAL A 99 10.61 6.46 21.23
C VAL A 99 11.96 6.12 21.86
N ARG A 100 12.24 4.83 22.08
CA ARG A 100 13.52 4.38 22.60
C ARG A 100 14.67 4.73 21.66
N THR A 101 14.45 4.54 20.35
CA THR A 101 15.45 4.84 19.33
C THR A 101 15.77 6.34 19.31
N GLU A 102 14.73 7.17 19.35
CA GLU A 102 14.87 8.63 19.45
C GLU A 102 15.68 9.02 20.70
N TYR A 103 15.32 8.50 21.87
CA TYR A 103 16.02 8.79 23.12
C TYR A 103 17.51 8.41 23.07
N GLU A 104 17.82 7.20 22.58
CA GLU A 104 19.21 6.75 22.43
C GLU A 104 20.02 7.65 21.48
N LEU A 105 19.42 8.08 20.36
CA LEU A 105 20.07 8.98 19.39
C LEU A 105 20.25 10.40 19.94
N CYS A 106 19.25 10.93 20.63
CA CYS A 106 19.32 12.23 21.31
C CYS A 106 20.44 12.26 22.35
N LYS A 107 20.56 11.19 23.14
CA LYS A 107 21.63 11.03 24.11
C LYS A 107 23.02 11.03 23.47
N ARG A 108 23.19 10.30 22.37
CA ARG A 108 24.47 10.22 21.64
C ARG A 108 24.85 11.51 20.93
N LYS A 109 23.86 12.19 20.33
CA LYS A 109 24.06 13.43 19.58
C LYS A 109 24.09 14.68 20.44
N LYS A 110 23.81 14.56 21.75
CA LYS A 110 23.69 15.68 22.69
C LYS A 110 22.67 16.73 22.21
N VAL A 111 21.52 16.25 21.73
CA VAL A 111 20.39 17.09 21.32
C VAL A 111 19.16 16.77 22.18
N PRO A 112 18.32 17.77 22.47
CA PRO A 112 17.17 17.59 23.36
C PRO A 112 16.04 16.73 22.79
N SER A 113 15.89 16.70 21.46
CA SER A 113 14.86 15.92 20.77
C SER A 113 15.11 15.82 19.27
N LEU A 114 14.55 14.79 18.63
CA LEU A 114 14.49 14.64 17.18
C LEU A 114 13.05 14.50 16.70
N THR A 115 12.76 15.06 15.52
CA THR A 115 11.49 14.79 14.82
C THR A 115 11.50 13.37 14.24
N TYR A 116 10.36 12.86 13.78
CA TYR A 116 10.32 11.54 13.13
C TYR A 116 11.29 11.44 11.93
N PRO A 117 11.32 12.40 10.98
CA PRO A 117 12.30 12.42 9.89
C PRO A 117 13.75 12.56 10.38
N GLY A 118 13.98 13.39 11.41
CA GLY A 118 15.31 13.56 12.00
C GLY A 118 15.81 12.29 12.70
N THR A 119 14.89 11.54 13.32
CA THR A 119 15.15 10.23 13.92
C THR A 119 15.49 9.22 12.82
N ALA A 120 14.78 9.24 11.69
CA ALA A 120 15.10 8.40 10.53
C ALA A 120 16.53 8.65 10.02
N GLU A 121 16.88 9.92 9.79
CA GLU A 121 18.19 10.32 9.30
C GLU A 121 19.29 9.97 10.30
N ALA A 122 19.08 10.27 11.58
CA ALA A 122 20.04 9.95 12.63
C ALA A 122 20.23 8.44 12.81
N ALA A 123 19.14 7.66 12.85
CA ALA A 123 19.18 6.22 13.01
C ALA A 123 19.91 5.54 11.85
N LEU A 124 19.62 5.96 10.61
CA LEU A 124 20.26 5.39 9.44
C LEU A 124 21.72 5.82 9.33
N ALA A 125 22.07 7.05 9.72
CA ALA A 125 23.45 7.56 9.72
C ALA A 125 24.37 6.77 10.66
N GLU A 126 23.87 6.38 11.83
CA GLU A 126 24.57 5.49 12.77
C GLU A 126 24.42 4.00 12.42
N GLY A 127 23.57 3.71 11.44
CA GLY A 127 23.37 2.40 10.89
C GLY A 127 24.56 1.89 10.08
N PRO A 128 24.43 0.71 9.47
CA PRO A 128 25.46 0.13 8.64
C PRO A 128 25.87 1.01 7.46
N PRO A 129 27.06 0.82 6.88
CA PRO A 129 27.56 1.66 5.79
C PRO A 129 26.63 1.82 4.58
N PHE A 130 25.72 0.88 4.32
CA PHE A 130 24.71 1.01 3.26
C PHE A 130 23.49 1.86 3.69
N LEU A 131 23.00 1.71 4.93
CA LEU A 131 21.92 2.55 5.47
C LEU A 131 22.41 3.95 5.82
N ALA A 132 23.66 4.10 6.27
CA ALA A 132 24.29 5.38 6.52
C ALA A 132 24.42 6.24 5.26
N LYS A 133 24.52 5.62 4.08
CA LYS A 133 24.45 6.32 2.79
C LYS A 133 23.02 6.74 2.42
N LEU A 134 22.01 6.02 2.92
CA LEU A 134 20.59 6.33 2.74
C LEU A 134 20.06 7.35 3.77
N ALA A 135 20.81 7.59 4.86
CA ALA A 135 20.49 8.55 5.90
C ALA A 135 19.98 9.92 5.40
N PRO A 136 20.66 10.64 4.49
CA PRO A 136 20.20 11.95 4.01
C PRO A 136 18.86 11.91 3.27
N TYR A 137 18.43 10.75 2.78
CA TYR A 137 17.14 10.58 2.10
C TYR A 137 16.05 10.04 3.00
N SER A 138 16.42 9.34 4.06
CA SER A 138 15.46 8.69 4.95
C SER A 138 14.50 9.67 5.61
N GLY A 139 14.95 10.89 5.90
CA GLY A 139 14.10 11.99 6.32
C GLY A 139 13.10 12.41 5.23
N ILE A 140 13.54 12.53 3.98
CA ILE A 140 12.67 12.86 2.84
C ILE A 140 11.64 11.73 2.61
N ILE A 141 12.06 10.47 2.63
CA ILE A 141 11.17 9.31 2.47
C ILE A 141 10.12 9.30 3.59
N SER A 142 10.54 9.50 4.84
CA SER A 142 9.63 9.58 5.98
C SER A 142 8.63 10.73 5.82
N ASN A 143 9.09 11.90 5.38
CA ASN A 143 8.22 13.04 5.07
C ASN A 143 7.23 12.75 3.94
N VAL A 144 7.62 12.03 2.88
CA VAL A 144 6.71 11.64 1.80
C VAL A 144 5.60 10.72 2.30
N PHE A 145 5.94 9.71 3.11
CA PHE A 145 4.93 8.82 3.69
C PHE A 145 4.04 9.54 4.72
N LEU A 146 4.62 10.41 5.57
CA LEU A 146 3.85 11.25 6.50
C LEU A 146 2.90 12.17 5.74
N LEU A 147 3.37 12.80 4.65
CA LEU A 147 2.55 13.67 3.82
C LEU A 147 1.44 12.90 3.10
N MET A 148 1.76 11.74 2.52
CA MET A 148 0.78 10.88 1.85
C MET A 148 -0.33 10.46 2.82
N TYR A 149 0.04 10.06 4.04
CA TYR A 149 -0.93 9.78 5.10
C TYR A 149 -1.78 11.01 5.45
N GLN A 150 -1.13 12.16 5.58
CA GLN A 150 -1.78 13.40 5.99
C GLN A 150 -2.80 13.89 4.97
N LEU A 151 -2.46 13.83 3.67
CA LEU A 151 -3.36 14.17 2.58
C LEU A 151 -4.47 13.13 2.43
N GLY A 152 -4.17 11.83 2.57
CA GLY A 152 -5.16 10.75 2.54
C GLY A 152 -6.21 10.92 3.65
N SER A 153 -5.78 11.13 4.89
CA SER A 153 -6.68 11.36 6.02
C SER A 153 -7.53 12.63 5.84
N SER A 154 -6.94 13.69 5.27
CA SER A 154 -7.69 14.89 4.91
C SER A 154 -8.76 14.62 3.85
N CYS A 155 -8.52 13.76 2.85
CA CYS A 155 -9.55 13.34 1.90
C CYS A 155 -10.70 12.60 2.60
N VAL A 156 -10.38 11.64 3.49
CA VAL A 156 -11.38 10.92 4.30
C VAL A 156 -12.23 11.89 5.10
N TYR A 157 -11.63 12.92 5.70
CA TYR A 157 -12.36 13.93 6.47
C TYR A 157 -13.30 14.75 5.59
N ILE A 158 -12.89 15.15 4.39
CA ILE A 158 -13.74 15.92 3.46
C ILE A 158 -14.98 15.11 3.06
N VAL A 159 -14.78 13.85 2.62
CA VAL A 159 -15.89 12.95 2.25
C VAL A 159 -16.79 12.70 3.45
N PHE A 160 -16.20 12.50 4.64
CA PHE A 160 -16.98 12.28 5.85
C PHE A 160 -17.86 13.49 6.23
N ILE A 161 -17.29 14.70 6.20
CA ILE A 161 -18.02 15.93 6.52
C ILE A 161 -19.16 16.13 5.50
N SER A 162 -18.89 15.94 4.21
CA SER A 162 -19.91 16.12 3.16
C SER A 162 -21.06 15.13 3.30
N GLU A 163 -20.78 13.84 3.51
CA GLU A 163 -21.81 12.81 3.64
C GLU A 163 -22.68 13.01 4.89
N ASN A 164 -22.08 13.40 6.04
CA ASN A 164 -22.89 13.66 7.25
C ASN A 164 -23.79 14.88 7.09
N ILE A 165 -23.32 15.95 6.45
CA ILE A 165 -24.16 17.14 6.17
C ILE A 165 -25.22 16.81 5.14
N TRP A 166 -24.86 16.11 4.06
CA TRP A 166 -25.78 15.69 3.01
C TRP A 166 -26.89 14.80 3.53
N ASN A 167 -26.59 13.80 4.34
CA ASN A 167 -27.60 12.92 4.95
C ASN A 167 -28.67 13.70 5.74
N VAL A 168 -28.32 14.83 6.35
CA VAL A 168 -29.27 15.66 7.11
C VAL A 168 -30.03 16.62 6.19
N VAL A 169 -29.32 17.30 5.28
CA VAL A 169 -29.91 18.29 4.37
C VAL A 169 -30.85 17.63 3.35
N ASN A 170 -30.49 16.43 2.87
CA ASN A 170 -31.26 15.72 1.85
C ASN A 170 -32.66 15.32 2.35
N ASN A 171 -32.82 15.05 3.66
CA ASN A 171 -34.11 14.77 4.28
C ASN A 171 -35.12 15.92 4.17
N TYR A 172 -34.64 17.17 4.01
CA TYR A 172 -35.50 18.35 3.97
C TYR A 172 -35.61 18.95 2.57
N TRP A 173 -34.50 18.98 1.81
CA TRP A 173 -34.40 19.78 0.58
C TRP A 173 -33.95 19.00 -0.67
N GLN A 174 -33.85 17.66 -0.61
CA GLN A 174 -33.50 16.78 -1.76
C GLN A 174 -32.36 17.36 -2.62
N VAL A 175 -31.24 17.65 -1.97
CA VAL A 175 -30.12 18.40 -2.56
C VAL A 175 -29.11 17.44 -3.18
N ASN A 176 -28.59 17.80 -4.35
CA ASN A 176 -27.49 17.05 -4.97
C ASN A 176 -26.25 17.07 -4.06
N GLU A 177 -25.72 15.89 -3.75
CA GLU A 177 -24.53 15.67 -2.92
C GLU A 177 -23.34 16.55 -3.35
N ARG A 178 -23.14 16.71 -4.67
CA ARG A 178 -22.04 17.52 -5.23
C ARG A 178 -22.11 18.99 -4.83
N LEU A 179 -23.31 19.51 -4.59
CA LEU A 179 -23.50 20.91 -4.17
C LEU A 179 -22.93 21.12 -2.76
N ILE A 180 -23.10 20.15 -1.86
CA ILE A 180 -22.58 20.20 -0.49
C ILE A 180 -21.05 20.10 -0.49
N PHE A 181 -20.48 19.25 -1.34
CA PHE A 181 -19.03 19.23 -1.58
C PHE A 181 -18.50 20.63 -1.96
N VAL A 182 -19.10 21.28 -2.96
CA VAL A 182 -18.66 22.61 -3.41
C VAL A 182 -18.84 23.68 -2.32
N MET A 183 -19.95 23.64 -1.58
CA MET A 183 -20.19 24.55 -0.45
C MET A 183 -19.15 24.40 0.67
N LEU A 184 -18.59 23.21 0.88
CA LEU A 184 -17.58 22.94 1.90
C LEU A 184 -16.19 23.47 1.56
N LEU A 185 -15.85 23.67 0.29
CA LEU A 185 -14.52 24.10 -0.13
C LEU A 185 -14.11 25.43 0.51
N LEU A 186 -14.99 26.43 0.50
CA LEU A 186 -14.70 27.75 1.06
C LEU A 186 -14.49 27.70 2.59
N PRO A 187 -15.38 27.11 3.41
CA PRO A 187 -15.13 26.89 4.83
C PRO A 187 -13.83 26.13 5.13
N LEU A 188 -13.51 25.09 4.36
CA LEU A 188 -12.29 24.31 4.53
C LEU A 188 -11.02 25.14 4.24
N ILE A 189 -11.05 26.00 3.22
CA ILE A 189 -9.95 26.94 2.95
C ILE A 189 -9.80 27.91 4.13
N LEU A 190 -10.90 28.53 4.57
CA LEU A 190 -10.88 29.52 5.65
C LEU A 190 -10.35 28.95 6.97
N VAL A 191 -10.71 27.71 7.33
CA VAL A 191 -10.23 27.12 8.58
C VAL A 191 -8.71 26.85 8.54
N THR A 192 -8.14 26.58 7.37
CA THR A 192 -6.67 26.36 7.22
C THR A 192 -5.85 27.64 7.27
N PHE A 193 -6.48 28.82 7.24
CA PHE A 193 -5.81 30.11 7.39
C PHE A 193 -5.41 30.38 8.85
N VAL A 194 -5.91 29.58 9.80
CA VAL A 194 -5.47 29.63 11.20
C VAL A 194 -4.06 29.04 11.29
N LYS A 195 -3.05 29.91 11.38
CA LYS A 195 -1.63 29.52 11.44
C LYS A 195 -1.15 29.19 12.85
N ASN A 196 -1.85 29.67 13.87
CA ASN A 196 -1.40 29.56 15.24
C ASN A 196 -2.06 28.35 15.90
N LEU A 197 -1.27 27.31 16.16
CA LEU A 197 -1.73 26.10 16.83
C LEU A 197 -2.39 26.43 18.18
N LYS A 198 -1.92 27.46 18.91
CA LYS A 198 -2.52 27.91 20.18
C LYS A 198 -3.98 28.36 20.04
N LEU A 199 -4.34 28.98 18.91
CA LEU A 199 -5.73 29.37 18.60
C LEU A 199 -6.61 28.15 18.25
N LEU A 200 -5.99 27.07 17.77
CA LEU A 200 -6.64 25.81 17.44
C LEU A 200 -6.91 24.94 18.68
N VAL A 201 -6.10 25.04 19.73
CA VAL A 201 -6.22 24.24 20.96
C VAL A 201 -7.62 24.32 21.61
N PRO A 202 -8.23 25.48 21.89
CA PRO A 202 -9.56 25.55 22.51
C PRO A 202 -10.65 25.02 21.58
N LEU A 203 -10.59 25.35 20.28
CA LEU A 203 -11.53 24.87 19.25
C LEU A 203 -11.53 23.35 19.17
N THR A 204 -10.34 22.77 19.14
CA THR A 204 -10.17 21.32 19.04
C THR A 204 -10.42 20.62 20.38
N SER A 205 -10.35 21.31 21.53
CA SER A 205 -10.78 20.77 22.83
C SER A 205 -12.31 20.71 22.92
N PHE A 206 -12.99 21.70 22.37
CA PHE A 206 -14.44 21.67 22.20
C PHE A 206 -14.89 20.55 21.25
N ALA A 207 -14.12 20.31 20.18
CA ALA A 207 -14.35 19.19 19.26
C ALA A 207 -14.28 17.82 19.95
N ASN A 208 -13.36 17.65 20.92
CA ASN A 208 -13.28 16.41 21.71
C ASN A 208 -14.54 16.19 22.53
N PHE A 209 -15.05 17.24 23.19
CA PHE A 209 -16.30 17.16 23.93
C PHE A 209 -17.46 16.76 23.02
N ILE A 210 -17.57 17.39 21.84
CA ILE A 210 -18.57 17.03 20.84
C ILE A 210 -18.43 15.55 20.43
N THR A 211 -17.20 15.09 20.18
CA THR A 211 -16.94 13.70 19.78
C THR A 211 -17.39 12.70 20.83
N VAL A 212 -17.14 12.97 22.11
CA VAL A 212 -17.60 12.12 23.22
C VAL A 212 -19.13 12.10 23.31
N VAL A 213 -19.79 13.27 23.17
CA VAL A 213 -21.26 13.35 23.15
C VAL A 213 -21.82 12.56 21.97
N SER A 214 -21.24 12.69 20.78
CA SER A 214 -21.64 11.94 19.59
C SER A 214 -21.47 10.44 19.76
N PHE A 215 -20.37 9.97 20.36
CA PHE A 215 -20.22 8.55 20.69
C PHE A 215 -21.28 8.06 21.68
N GLY A 216 -21.64 8.88 22.68
CA GLY A 216 -22.74 8.57 23.59
C GLY A 216 -24.07 8.38 22.85
N ILE A 217 -24.37 9.24 21.87
CA ILE A 217 -25.57 9.12 21.03
C ILE A 217 -25.50 7.87 20.14
N ILE A 218 -24.34 7.59 19.53
CA ILE A 218 -24.14 6.38 18.73
C ILE A 218 -24.38 5.13 19.58
N TYR A 219 -23.81 5.06 20.79
CA TYR A 219 -24.05 3.94 21.70
C TYR A 219 -25.50 3.84 22.13
N TYR A 220 -26.19 4.96 22.36
CA TYR A 220 -27.62 4.94 22.63
C TYR A 220 -28.40 4.22 21.50
N TYR A 221 -28.06 4.48 20.23
CA TYR A 221 -28.68 3.78 19.10
C TYR A 221 -28.27 2.31 18.99
N ILE A 222 -26.99 2.00 19.19
CA ILE A 222 -26.48 0.62 19.16
C ILE A 222 -27.21 -0.27 20.19
N PHE A 223 -27.47 0.25 21.39
CA PHE A 223 -28.09 -0.50 22.48
C PHE A 223 -29.62 -0.35 22.56
N GLN A 224 -30.24 0.35 21.61
CA GLN A 224 -31.70 0.51 21.59
C GLN A 224 -32.40 -0.79 21.19
N GLU A 225 -31.80 -1.57 20.29
CA GLU A 225 -32.27 -2.89 19.89
C GLU A 225 -31.48 -4.00 20.61
N PRO A 226 -32.12 -5.16 20.89
CA PRO A 226 -31.44 -6.25 21.57
C PRO A 226 -30.30 -6.80 20.68
N ILE A 227 -29.09 -6.82 21.25
CA ILE A 227 -27.91 -7.37 20.58
C ILE A 227 -28.12 -8.86 20.30
N THR A 228 -28.12 -9.24 19.02
CA THR A 228 -28.21 -10.63 18.59
C THR A 228 -26.91 -11.11 17.95
N PHE A 229 -26.55 -12.36 18.23
CA PHE A 229 -25.47 -13.07 17.55
C PHE A 229 -25.98 -13.90 16.37
N GLU A 230 -27.29 -14.01 16.21
CA GLU A 230 -27.92 -14.78 15.15
C GLU A 230 -27.66 -14.10 13.79
N GLY A 231 -27.18 -14.87 12.82
CA GLY A 231 -26.77 -14.34 11.51
C GLY A 231 -25.46 -13.55 11.50
N ARG A 232 -24.72 -13.47 12.62
CA ARG A 232 -23.41 -12.79 12.70
C ARG A 232 -22.25 -13.79 12.59
N LEU A 233 -21.27 -13.48 11.75
CA LEU A 233 -20.12 -14.33 11.51
C LEU A 233 -19.11 -14.20 12.66
N ALA A 234 -18.78 -15.33 13.29
CA ALA A 234 -17.72 -15.41 14.29
C ALA A 234 -16.34 -15.18 13.67
N ILE A 235 -16.13 -15.75 12.48
CA ILE A 235 -14.94 -15.62 11.65
C ILE A 235 -15.42 -15.24 10.25
N GLY A 236 -14.99 -14.07 9.79
CA GLY A 236 -15.32 -13.53 8.48
C GLY A 236 -14.53 -14.22 7.36
N GLN A 237 -14.88 -13.88 6.13
CA GLN A 237 -14.24 -14.46 4.95
C GLN A 237 -12.78 -14.01 4.86
N LEU A 238 -11.88 -14.95 4.52
CA LEU A 238 -10.45 -14.67 4.42
C LEU A 238 -10.12 -13.60 3.36
N THR A 239 -10.99 -13.47 2.35
CA THR A 239 -10.92 -12.46 1.28
C THR A 239 -11.05 -11.02 1.78
N ASN A 240 -11.80 -10.80 2.86
CA ASN A 240 -12.05 -9.46 3.40
C ASN A 240 -11.04 -9.06 4.49
N MET A 241 -10.11 -9.95 4.85
CA MET A 241 -9.09 -9.69 5.88
C MET A 241 -8.14 -8.54 5.54
N PRO A 242 -7.71 -8.32 4.28
CA PRO A 242 -6.91 -7.14 3.94
C PRO A 242 -7.66 -5.83 4.23
N LEU A 243 -8.98 -5.80 3.98
CA LEU A 243 -9.83 -4.64 4.28
C LEU A 243 -9.94 -4.39 5.78
N PHE A 244 -10.13 -5.46 6.56
CA PHE A 244 -10.08 -5.37 8.03
C PHE A 244 -8.73 -4.83 8.53
N PHE A 245 -7.62 -5.42 8.06
CA PHE A 245 -6.27 -5.02 8.49
C PHE A 245 -5.98 -3.55 8.14
N GLY A 246 -6.29 -3.13 6.91
CA GLY A 246 -6.11 -1.76 6.46
C GLY A 246 -6.91 -0.75 7.30
N THR A 247 -8.19 -1.03 7.54
CA THR A 247 -9.06 -0.15 8.33
C THR A 247 -8.63 -0.07 9.80
N VAL A 248 -8.21 -1.20 10.41
CA VAL A 248 -7.69 -1.21 11.79
C VAL A 248 -6.36 -0.47 11.90
N MET A 249 -5.46 -0.63 10.92
CA MET A 249 -4.21 0.11 10.86
C MET A 249 -4.42 1.61 10.67
N PHE A 250 -5.40 2.01 9.85
CA PHE A 250 -5.80 3.40 9.72
C PHE A 250 -6.36 3.95 11.04
N ALA A 251 -7.22 3.20 11.72
CA ALA A 251 -7.84 3.66 12.96
C ALA A 251 -6.83 3.79 14.11
N LEU A 252 -5.90 2.85 14.25
CA LEU A 252 -4.86 2.84 15.30
C LEU A 252 -3.68 3.80 15.01
N GLU A 253 -3.84 4.67 14.02
CA GLU A 253 -2.82 5.63 13.66
C GLU A 253 -2.69 6.73 14.72
N SER A 254 -1.48 6.91 15.22
CA SER A 254 -1.08 8.09 15.99
C SER A 254 0.42 8.37 15.90
N ILE A 255 1.15 7.64 15.04
CA ILE A 255 2.61 7.59 15.13
C ILE A 255 3.28 8.91 14.74
N GLY A 256 2.63 9.71 13.89
CA GLY A 256 3.10 11.06 13.54
C GLY A 256 3.10 12.02 14.74
N MET A 257 2.27 11.78 15.76
CA MET A 257 2.13 12.64 16.95
C MET A 257 2.88 12.11 18.18
N VAL A 258 3.35 10.86 18.17
CA VAL A 258 4.01 10.24 19.33
C VAL A 258 5.24 11.03 19.82
N LEU A 259 6.18 11.35 18.92
CA LEU A 259 7.40 12.09 19.29
C LEU A 259 7.12 13.55 19.68
N PRO A 260 6.31 14.33 18.92
CA PRO A 260 5.91 15.67 19.37
C PRO A 260 5.23 15.68 20.74
N LEU A 261 4.30 14.75 21.01
CA LEU A 261 3.61 14.68 22.29
C LEU A 261 4.54 14.33 23.44
N GLN A 262 5.47 13.40 23.24
CA GLN A 262 6.50 13.10 24.24
C GLN A 262 7.37 14.33 24.53
N HIS A 263 7.74 15.10 23.50
CA HIS A 263 8.58 16.27 23.66
C HIS A 263 7.91 17.37 24.51
N GLU A 264 6.60 17.55 24.36
CA GLU A 264 5.84 18.55 25.11
C GLU A 264 5.56 18.16 26.58
N MET A 265 5.85 16.93 27.01
CA MET A 265 5.54 16.47 28.38
C MET A 265 6.47 17.04 29.45
N LYS A 266 5.88 17.40 30.60
CA LYS A 266 6.62 17.77 31.82
C LYS A 266 7.51 16.63 32.36
N ASN A 267 7.06 15.36 32.26
CA ASN A 267 7.82 14.19 32.69
C ASN A 267 7.90 13.16 31.56
N ARG A 268 8.87 13.35 30.66
CA ARG A 268 9.05 12.51 29.46
C ARG A 268 9.37 11.05 29.77
N ALA A 269 10.09 10.80 30.87
CA ALA A 269 10.39 9.44 31.31
C ALA A 269 9.14 8.65 31.71
N HIS A 270 8.04 9.31 32.05
CA HIS A 270 6.76 8.66 32.33
C HIS A 270 6.03 8.21 31.05
N PHE A 271 6.34 8.75 29.87
CA PHE A 271 5.61 8.46 28.63
C PHE A 271 5.65 6.96 28.26
N SER A 272 6.83 6.34 28.34
CA SER A 272 7.07 4.95 27.93
C SER A 272 7.08 3.93 29.07
N LYS A 273 6.76 4.33 30.30
CA LYS A 273 6.67 3.38 31.43
C LYS A 273 5.51 2.39 31.23
N PRO A 274 5.49 1.23 31.93
CA PRO A 274 4.41 0.25 31.82
C PRO A 274 3.00 0.84 32.02
N PHE A 275 2.82 1.73 33.00
CA PHE A 275 1.59 2.52 33.21
C PHE A 275 1.75 3.97 32.73
N GLY A 276 2.63 4.17 31.76
CA GLY A 276 2.92 5.45 31.15
C GLY A 276 1.80 5.92 30.23
N THR A 277 1.85 7.20 29.87
CA THR A 277 0.82 7.86 29.06
C THR A 277 0.57 7.14 27.73
N LEU A 278 1.62 6.63 27.08
CA LEU A 278 1.50 5.91 25.81
C LEU A 278 0.72 4.59 25.96
N ASN A 279 1.07 3.77 26.96
CA ASN A 279 0.42 2.47 27.18
C ASN A 279 -1.03 2.62 27.62
N VAL A 280 -1.30 3.53 28.55
CA VAL A 280 -2.68 3.81 29.00
C VAL A 280 -3.52 4.34 27.84
N GLY A 281 -2.96 5.25 27.03
CA GLY A 281 -3.63 5.78 25.84
C GLY A 281 -3.95 4.70 24.82
N MET A 282 -2.95 3.93 24.38
CA MET A 282 -3.14 2.89 23.37
C MET A 282 -4.06 1.76 23.83
N PHE A 283 -4.02 1.40 25.12
CA PHE A 283 -4.97 0.45 25.70
C PHE A 283 -6.40 0.97 25.64
N LEU A 284 -6.62 2.24 26.00
CA LEU A 284 -7.93 2.88 25.95
C LEU A 284 -8.45 2.98 24.51
N VAL A 285 -7.61 3.43 23.57
CA VAL A 285 -7.94 3.52 22.14
C VAL A 285 -8.33 2.15 21.58
N THR A 286 -7.48 1.13 21.79
CA THR A 286 -7.73 -0.23 21.28
C THR A 286 -9.02 -0.81 21.87
N THR A 287 -9.26 -0.60 23.16
CA THR A 287 -10.49 -1.05 23.83
C THR A 287 -11.72 -0.35 23.25
N MET A 288 -11.69 0.97 23.06
CA MET A 288 -12.80 1.70 22.47
C MET A 288 -13.10 1.26 21.03
N TYR A 289 -12.08 0.93 20.26
CA TYR A 289 -12.25 0.43 18.88
C TYR A 289 -12.86 -0.96 18.85
N ILE A 290 -12.43 -1.85 19.75
CA ILE A 290 -13.04 -3.17 19.89
C ILE A 290 -14.50 -3.03 20.33
N VAL A 291 -14.82 -2.17 21.29
CA VAL A 291 -16.19 -1.95 21.77
C VAL A 291 -17.07 -1.38 20.65
N MET A 292 -16.62 -0.34 19.96
CA MET A 292 -17.35 0.26 18.84
C MET A 292 -17.53 -0.75 17.71
N GLY A 293 -16.45 -1.44 17.29
CA GLY A 293 -16.48 -2.43 16.22
C GLY A 293 -17.38 -3.62 16.54
N LEU A 294 -17.25 -4.20 17.73
CA LEU A 294 -18.04 -5.35 18.17
C LEU A 294 -19.53 -5.00 18.24
N PHE A 295 -19.90 -3.99 19.04
CA PHE A 295 -21.33 -3.72 19.25
C PHE A 295 -21.97 -3.07 18.04
N GLY A 296 -21.25 -2.25 17.27
CA GLY A 296 -21.73 -1.73 15.99
C GLY A 296 -22.00 -2.84 14.98
N TYR A 297 -21.10 -3.84 14.88
CA TYR A 297 -21.32 -4.99 14.01
C TYR A 297 -22.46 -5.89 14.49
N LEU A 298 -22.56 -6.16 15.80
CA LEU A 298 -23.64 -7.01 16.30
C LEU A 298 -25.02 -6.36 16.12
N ALA A 299 -25.13 -5.04 16.34
CA ALA A 299 -26.37 -4.30 16.14
C ALA A 299 -26.80 -4.30 14.68
N TYR A 300 -25.94 -3.85 13.75
CA TYR A 300 -26.35 -3.56 12.37
C TYR A 300 -25.95 -4.63 11.35
N GLY A 301 -24.90 -5.39 11.63
CA GLY A 301 -24.40 -6.48 10.78
C GLY A 301 -24.09 -6.10 9.35
N ASP A 302 -24.88 -6.64 8.44
CA ASP A 302 -24.83 -6.46 6.98
C ASP A 302 -25.34 -5.09 6.52
N THR A 303 -26.05 -4.35 7.37
CA THR A 303 -26.47 -2.96 7.07
C THR A 303 -25.42 -1.92 7.45
N VAL A 304 -24.29 -2.34 8.06
CA VAL A 304 -23.19 -1.46 8.43
C VAL A 304 -22.58 -0.83 7.18
N LYS A 305 -22.61 0.51 7.12
CA LYS A 305 -21.94 1.30 6.09
C LYS A 305 -20.50 1.63 6.49
N ALA A 306 -19.77 2.29 5.58
CA ALA A 306 -18.38 2.72 5.78
C ALA A 306 -18.11 3.52 7.07
N SER A 307 -19.13 4.23 7.56
CA SER A 307 -19.17 4.80 8.91
C SER A 307 -20.47 4.40 9.61
N ILE A 308 -20.39 4.08 10.89
CA ILE A 308 -21.59 3.84 11.71
C ILE A 308 -22.50 5.06 11.77
N SER A 309 -21.97 6.27 11.63
CA SER A 309 -22.80 7.48 11.56
C SER A 309 -23.77 7.45 10.38
N TYR A 310 -23.43 6.77 9.27
CA TYR A 310 -24.30 6.63 8.10
C TYR A 310 -25.34 5.52 8.27
N THR A 311 -25.09 4.61 9.22
CA THR A 311 -25.93 3.43 9.47
C THR A 311 -27.11 3.81 10.37
N ILE A 312 -26.93 4.77 11.27
CA ILE A 312 -28.00 5.25 12.16
C ILE A 312 -29.08 5.99 11.35
N ASP A 313 -30.33 5.71 11.72
CA ASP A 313 -31.56 6.24 11.10
C ASP A 313 -31.43 7.75 10.75
N PRO A 314 -31.52 8.12 9.46
CA PRO A 314 -31.45 9.50 9.03
C PRO A 314 -32.66 10.33 9.48
N GLU A 315 -33.83 9.76 9.73
CA GLU A 315 -35.04 10.54 10.04
C GLU A 315 -35.08 11.05 11.48
N SER A 316 -34.48 10.31 12.42
CA SER A 316 -34.43 10.74 13.82
C SER A 316 -33.67 12.06 14.01
N LYS A 317 -34.32 13.01 14.69
CA LYS A 317 -33.73 14.31 15.05
C LYS A 317 -32.46 14.16 15.88
N ILE A 318 -32.39 13.17 16.78
CA ILE A 318 -31.21 12.94 17.64
C ILE A 318 -30.04 12.43 16.78
N ALA A 319 -30.31 11.55 15.80
CA ALA A 319 -29.31 11.06 14.87
C ALA A 319 -28.81 12.17 13.93
N GLN A 320 -29.70 13.04 13.44
CA GLN A 320 -29.32 14.20 12.63
C GLN A 320 -28.42 15.17 13.41
N VAL A 321 -28.76 15.46 14.68
CA VAL A 321 -27.90 16.25 15.56
C VAL A 321 -26.53 15.59 15.73
N CYS A 322 -26.47 14.27 15.94
CA CYS A 322 -25.21 13.53 16.02
C CYS A 322 -24.38 13.64 14.75
N LYS A 323 -24.98 13.50 13.56
CA LYS A 323 -24.29 13.64 12.25
C LYS A 323 -23.68 15.04 12.09
N LEU A 324 -24.43 16.09 12.41
CA LEU A 324 -23.93 17.48 12.36
C LEU A 324 -22.85 17.75 13.39
N LEU A 325 -22.98 17.21 14.60
CA LEU A 325 -21.97 17.30 15.65
C LEU A 325 -20.66 16.62 15.24
N LEU A 326 -20.73 15.42 14.66
CA LEU A 326 -19.56 14.72 14.12
C LEU A 326 -18.91 15.48 12.96
N ALA A 327 -19.71 15.99 12.03
CA ALA A 327 -19.22 16.82 10.94
C ALA A 327 -18.48 18.07 11.45
N LEU A 328 -19.04 18.74 12.47
CA LEU A 328 -18.41 19.90 13.10
C LEU A 328 -17.10 19.52 13.81
N ALA A 329 -17.10 18.43 14.58
CA ALA A 329 -15.89 17.96 15.26
C ALA A 329 -14.77 17.65 14.26
N ILE A 330 -15.06 16.90 13.20
CA ILE A 330 -14.06 16.53 12.18
C ILE A 330 -13.63 17.73 11.34
N PHE A 331 -14.54 18.67 11.05
CA PHE A 331 -14.20 19.94 10.39
C PHE A 331 -13.17 20.74 11.18
N THR A 332 -13.30 20.79 12.52
CA THR A 332 -12.28 21.46 13.35
C THR A 332 -10.96 20.67 13.40
N SER A 333 -11.01 19.33 13.42
CA SER A 333 -9.81 18.47 13.39
C SER A 333 -9.07 18.50 12.03
N PHE A 334 -9.78 18.76 10.93
CA PHE A 334 -9.20 18.91 9.59
C PHE A 334 -8.12 19.99 9.54
N SER A 335 -8.33 21.10 10.26
CA SER A 335 -7.34 22.18 10.32
C SER A 335 -6.02 21.75 10.97
N LEU A 336 -6.07 20.85 11.95
CA LEU A 336 -4.88 20.30 12.62
C LEU A 336 -4.14 19.31 11.71
N PHE A 337 -4.87 18.44 11.02
CA PHE A 337 -4.33 17.53 10.02
C PHE A 337 -3.65 18.31 8.88
N MET A 338 -4.32 19.32 8.30
CA MET A 338 -3.73 20.16 7.27
C MET A 338 -2.56 21.01 7.77
N TYR A 339 -2.53 21.43 9.04
CA TYR A 339 -1.40 22.16 9.60
C TYR A 339 -0.11 21.34 9.52
N VAL A 340 -0.15 20.06 9.88
CA VAL A 340 1.01 19.14 9.79
C VAL A 340 1.46 18.97 8.34
N GLY A 341 0.51 18.78 7.41
CA GLY A 341 0.83 18.64 5.99
C GLY A 341 1.46 19.90 5.39
N VAL A 342 0.96 21.07 5.79
CA VAL A 342 1.55 22.36 5.41
C VAL A 342 2.93 22.54 6.03
N ASP A 343 3.14 22.18 7.30
CA ASP A 343 4.45 22.28 7.94
C ASP A 343 5.52 21.43 7.23
N ILE A 344 5.17 20.19 6.87
CA ILE A 344 6.06 19.29 6.13
C ILE A 344 6.43 19.90 4.76
N ILE A 345 5.47 20.39 3.98
CA ILE A 345 5.77 20.95 2.66
C ILE A 345 6.43 22.33 2.77
N TRP A 346 5.84 23.24 3.52
CA TRP A 346 6.24 24.65 3.58
C TRP A 346 7.57 24.85 4.30
N ASN A 347 7.75 24.21 5.47
CA ASN A 347 8.92 24.41 6.32
C ASN A 347 10.01 23.36 6.05
N HIS A 348 9.68 22.07 5.96
CA HIS A 348 10.70 21.02 5.82
C HIS A 348 11.23 20.85 4.38
N MET A 349 10.48 21.22 3.32
CA MET A 349 10.97 21.18 1.93
C MET A 349 11.59 22.52 1.44
N ASN A 350 11.96 23.42 2.36
CA ASN A 350 12.59 24.72 2.07
C ASN A 350 11.80 25.64 1.12
N LEU A 351 10.47 25.52 1.08
CA LEU A 351 9.61 26.42 0.30
C LEU A 351 9.52 27.81 0.94
N LYS A 352 9.41 27.88 2.27
CA LYS A 352 9.41 29.12 3.03
C LYS A 352 10.61 30.01 2.71
N ALA A 353 11.83 29.46 2.73
CA ALA A 353 13.06 30.20 2.46
C ALA A 353 13.09 30.82 1.04
N LYS A 354 12.39 30.23 0.06
CA LYS A 354 12.27 30.75 -1.31
C LYS A 354 11.21 31.84 -1.42
N PHE A 355 10.09 31.69 -0.71
CA PHE A 355 8.97 32.63 -0.76
C PHE A 355 9.11 33.81 0.21
N ASP A 356 9.92 33.67 1.26
CA ASP A 356 10.29 34.77 2.17
C ASP A 356 11.10 35.87 1.44
N GLN A 357 11.72 35.54 0.30
CA GLN A 357 12.44 36.48 -0.55
C GLN A 357 11.52 37.26 -1.51
N LYS A 358 10.24 36.88 -1.63
CA LYS A 358 9.26 37.55 -2.50
C LYS A 358 8.50 38.66 -1.77
N PRO A 359 7.96 39.66 -2.49
CA PRO A 359 7.08 40.66 -1.90
C PRO A 359 5.84 39.99 -1.28
N HIS A 360 5.46 40.45 -0.08
CA HIS A 360 4.36 39.93 0.74
C HIS A 360 4.47 38.40 1.03
N PRO A 361 5.45 37.96 1.83
CA PRO A 361 5.67 36.53 2.10
C PRO A 361 4.48 35.85 2.79
N GLN A 362 3.73 36.61 3.59
CA GLN A 362 2.50 36.12 4.23
C GLN A 362 1.39 35.78 3.23
N LEU A 363 1.31 36.50 2.09
CA LEU A 363 0.33 36.24 1.03
C LEU A 363 0.60 34.89 0.37
N TRP A 364 1.87 34.57 0.09
CA TRP A 364 2.28 33.32 -0.53
C TRP A 364 1.97 32.08 0.33
N ASP A 365 2.05 32.20 1.65
CA ASP A 365 1.63 31.14 2.58
C ASP A 365 0.11 30.88 2.48
N TYR A 366 -0.74 31.91 2.42
CA TYR A 366 -2.19 31.75 2.22
C TYR A 366 -2.52 31.18 0.84
N VAL A 367 -1.84 31.63 -0.22
CA VAL A 367 -1.99 31.08 -1.57
C VAL A 367 -1.62 29.59 -1.59
N PHE A 368 -0.49 29.22 -0.97
CA PHE A 368 -0.05 27.83 -0.90
C PHE A 368 -1.07 26.94 -0.16
N ARG A 369 -1.55 27.37 1.00
CA ARG A 369 -2.59 26.64 1.76
C ARG A 369 -3.87 26.46 0.95
N THR A 370 -4.30 27.52 0.27
CA THR A 370 -5.49 27.48 -0.61
C THR A 370 -5.31 26.47 -1.74
N LEU A 371 -4.16 26.48 -2.42
CA LEU A 371 -3.83 25.51 -3.47
C LEU A 371 -3.78 24.07 -2.92
N LEU A 372 -3.17 23.86 -1.75
CA LEU A 372 -3.05 22.54 -1.15
C LEU A 372 -4.42 21.98 -0.74
N VAL A 373 -5.28 22.78 -0.10
CA VAL A 373 -6.65 22.37 0.23
C VAL A 373 -7.46 22.09 -1.04
N SER A 374 -7.30 22.92 -2.08
CA SER A 374 -8.01 22.73 -3.36
C SER A 374 -7.56 21.46 -4.06
N PHE A 375 -6.27 21.12 -3.98
CA PHE A 375 -5.73 19.86 -4.49
C PHE A 375 -6.28 18.65 -3.73
N VAL A 376 -6.28 18.68 -2.39
CA VAL A 376 -6.84 17.61 -1.55
C VAL A 376 -8.34 17.46 -1.79
N PHE A 377 -9.07 18.57 -1.92
CA PHE A 377 -10.49 18.55 -2.26
C PHE A 377 -10.75 17.90 -3.63
N GLY A 378 -9.93 18.23 -4.64
CA GLY A 378 -9.99 17.59 -5.95
C GLY A 378 -9.76 16.08 -5.86
N LEU A 379 -8.81 15.63 -5.04
CA LEU A 379 -8.62 14.19 -4.78
C LEU A 379 -9.82 13.57 -4.05
N ALA A 380 -10.40 14.25 -3.07
CA ALA A 380 -11.54 13.75 -2.30
C ALA A 380 -12.79 13.54 -3.16
N VAL A 381 -13.06 14.42 -4.13
CA VAL A 381 -14.19 14.29 -5.08
C VAL A 381 -14.04 13.05 -5.98
N LEU A 382 -12.81 12.56 -6.18
CA LEU A 382 -12.53 11.37 -6.97
C LEU A 382 -12.63 10.06 -6.18
N ILE A 383 -13.01 10.10 -4.90
CA ILE A 383 -13.12 8.91 -4.04
C ILE A 383 -14.61 8.51 -3.95
N PRO A 384 -15.02 7.41 -4.60
CA PRO A 384 -16.40 6.94 -4.57
C PRO A 384 -16.73 6.07 -3.35
N TYR A 385 -15.73 5.34 -2.81
CA TYR A 385 -15.90 4.42 -1.68
C TYR A 385 -14.91 4.75 -0.56
N ILE A 386 -15.41 5.41 0.49
CA ILE A 386 -14.59 5.90 1.61
C ILE A 386 -13.95 4.76 2.41
N ASP A 387 -14.61 3.62 2.58
CA ASP A 387 -14.11 2.45 3.29
C ASP A 387 -12.88 1.83 2.63
N LEU A 388 -12.89 1.71 1.30
CA LEU A 388 -11.75 1.19 0.55
C LEU A 388 -10.55 2.11 0.62
N PHE A 389 -10.82 3.41 0.53
CA PHE A 389 -9.77 4.42 0.64
C PHE A 389 -9.16 4.45 2.04
N ILE A 390 -9.98 4.35 3.09
CA ILE A 390 -9.53 4.20 4.48
C ILE A 390 -8.60 2.99 4.62
N SER A 391 -9.01 1.83 4.10
CA SER A 391 -8.21 0.61 4.15
C SER A 391 -6.87 0.76 3.40
N LEU A 392 -6.88 1.36 2.20
CA LEU A 392 -5.69 1.58 1.38
C LEU A 392 -4.67 2.49 2.07
N VAL A 393 -5.13 3.65 2.58
CA VAL A 393 -4.26 4.61 3.27
C VAL A 393 -3.66 3.97 4.53
N GLY A 394 -4.45 3.22 5.31
CA GLY A 394 -3.96 2.48 6.47
C GLY A 394 -2.94 1.40 6.12
N ALA A 395 -3.26 0.56 5.14
CA ALA A 395 -2.40 -0.55 4.74
C ALA A 395 -1.07 -0.07 4.15
N LEU A 396 -1.06 1.00 3.35
CA LEU A 396 0.14 1.52 2.69
C LEU A 396 0.98 2.39 3.65
N CYS A 397 0.38 3.45 4.19
CA CYS A 397 1.11 4.47 4.93
C CYS A 397 1.50 3.97 6.32
N ILE A 398 0.58 3.32 7.04
CA ILE A 398 0.78 2.97 8.45
C ILE A 398 1.54 1.67 8.61
N SER A 399 1.49 0.76 7.65
CA SER A 399 2.45 -0.35 7.64
C SER A 399 3.90 0.14 7.45
N ALA A 400 4.11 1.17 6.63
CA ALA A 400 5.43 1.77 6.45
C ALA A 400 5.87 2.58 7.69
N LEU A 401 5.09 3.59 8.10
CA LEU A 401 5.42 4.51 9.19
C LEU A 401 5.26 3.89 10.58
N GLY A 402 4.20 3.11 10.77
CA GLY A 402 3.79 2.54 12.05
C GLY A 402 4.55 1.29 12.44
N LEU A 403 4.91 0.46 11.45
CA LEU A 403 5.53 -0.85 11.70
C LEU A 403 6.95 -0.94 11.17
N ALA A 404 7.16 -0.70 9.88
CA ALA A 404 8.44 -0.96 9.21
C ALA A 404 9.55 0.00 9.63
N PHE A 405 9.28 1.31 9.60
CA PHE A 405 10.29 2.34 9.89
C PHE A 405 10.81 2.30 11.33
N PRO A 406 9.98 2.21 12.38
CA PRO A 406 10.46 2.04 13.74
C PRO A 406 11.38 0.82 13.90
N ALA A 407 11.06 -0.29 13.21
CA ALA A 407 11.89 -1.50 13.25
C ALA A 407 13.24 -1.30 12.60
N ILE A 408 13.28 -0.58 11.47
CA ILE A 408 14.51 -0.21 10.76
C ILE A 408 15.33 0.75 11.63
N PHE A 409 14.72 1.75 12.25
CA PHE A 409 15.42 2.75 13.06
C PHE A 409 16.08 2.12 14.28
N ASP A 410 15.34 1.30 15.04
CA ASP A 410 15.87 0.62 16.23
C ASP A 410 17.01 -0.33 15.87
N SER A 411 16.83 -1.09 14.78
CA SER A 411 17.85 -2.01 14.29
C SER A 411 19.11 -1.27 13.80
N SER A 412 18.96 -0.11 13.17
CA SER A 412 20.08 0.71 12.67
C SER A 412 20.83 1.36 13.83
N THR A 413 20.13 1.84 14.85
CA THR A 413 20.71 2.52 16.01
C THR A 413 21.51 1.57 16.91
N LYS A 414 21.14 0.29 16.95
CA LYS A 414 21.86 -0.75 17.71
C LYS A 414 22.97 -1.43 16.93
N TRP A 415 23.18 -1.06 15.66
CA TRP A 415 24.07 -1.71 14.70
C TRP A 415 25.51 -1.92 15.21
N TYR A 416 26.13 -0.89 15.78
CA TYR A 416 27.52 -0.95 16.26
C TYR A 416 27.67 -1.40 17.72
N HIS A 417 26.56 -1.62 18.45
CA HIS A 417 26.57 -1.84 19.91
C HIS A 417 26.25 -3.27 20.35
N LEU A 418 25.97 -4.17 19.40
CA LEU A 418 25.66 -5.57 19.65
C LEU A 418 26.85 -6.46 19.26
N ASP A 419 27.03 -7.61 19.92
CA ASP A 419 28.08 -8.58 19.60
C ASP A 419 27.99 -9.04 18.12
N ASP A 420 29.14 -9.40 17.53
CA ASP A 420 29.27 -9.71 16.09
C ASP A 420 28.38 -10.88 15.61
N SER A 421 27.94 -11.75 16.52
CA SER A 421 26.97 -12.83 16.24
C SER A 421 25.52 -12.32 16.06
N LEU A 422 25.15 -11.19 16.67
CA LEU A 422 23.82 -10.59 16.59
C LEU A 422 23.73 -9.55 15.46
N LYS A 423 24.85 -8.94 15.05
CA LYS A 423 24.95 -8.09 13.85
C LYS A 423 24.59 -8.84 12.56
N TRP A 424 25.03 -10.10 12.42
CA TRP A 424 24.64 -10.96 11.31
C TRP A 424 23.14 -11.31 11.31
N TRP A 425 22.54 -11.43 12.50
CA TRP A 425 21.11 -11.71 12.64
C TRP A 425 20.24 -10.49 12.29
N ILE A 426 20.67 -9.27 12.65
CA ILE A 426 19.94 -8.02 12.36
C ILE A 426 20.13 -7.56 10.90
N HIS A 427 21.31 -7.75 10.29
CA HIS A 427 21.50 -7.53 8.84
C HIS A 427 20.87 -8.59 7.97
N GLY A 428 20.92 -9.83 8.42
CA GLY A 428 20.05 -10.88 7.90
C GLY A 428 18.61 -10.38 7.94
N LYS A 429 18.11 -9.95 9.08
CA LYS A 429 16.72 -9.50 9.28
C LYS A 429 16.33 -8.27 8.44
N ASN A 430 17.15 -7.23 8.29
CA ASN A 430 16.79 -6.00 7.56
C ASN A 430 16.97 -6.09 6.04
N LEU A 431 18.03 -6.74 5.55
CA LEU A 431 18.16 -7.09 4.13
C LEU A 431 17.10 -8.13 3.77
N LEU A 432 16.81 -9.08 4.66
CA LEU A 432 15.65 -9.95 4.55
C LEU A 432 14.37 -9.14 4.58
N ILE A 433 14.18 -8.05 5.34
CA ILE A 433 12.93 -7.27 5.28
C ILE A 433 12.78 -6.53 3.94
N VAL A 434 13.81 -5.88 3.40
CA VAL A 434 13.71 -5.18 2.09
C VAL A 434 13.67 -6.17 0.92
N LEU A 435 14.47 -7.23 0.95
CA LEU A 435 14.34 -8.35 0.02
C LEU A 435 13.01 -9.06 0.22
N THR A 436 12.49 -9.20 1.44
CA THR A 436 11.17 -9.79 1.69
C THR A 436 10.12 -8.86 1.14
N ILE A 437 10.20 -7.54 1.28
CA ILE A 437 9.21 -6.64 0.69
C ILE A 437 9.25 -6.72 -0.84
N SER A 438 10.43 -6.59 -1.47
CA SER A 438 10.58 -6.70 -2.93
C SER A 438 10.18 -8.10 -3.43
N ASN A 439 10.69 -9.16 -2.80
CA ASN A 439 10.33 -10.55 -3.10
C ASN A 439 8.87 -10.84 -2.76
N THR A 440 8.23 -10.14 -1.82
CA THR A 440 6.80 -10.29 -1.51
C THR A 440 5.97 -9.66 -2.60
N PHE A 441 6.31 -8.45 -3.08
CA PHE A 441 5.62 -7.86 -4.24
C PHE A 441 5.87 -8.66 -5.53
N LEU A 442 7.09 -9.17 -5.75
CA LEU A 442 7.39 -10.07 -6.86
C LEU A 442 6.67 -11.42 -6.73
N LEU A 443 6.61 -11.99 -5.53
CA LEU A 443 5.87 -13.23 -5.26
C LEU A 443 4.37 -13.01 -5.46
N LEU A 444 3.81 -11.93 -4.91
CA LEU A 444 2.40 -11.56 -5.07
C LEU A 444 2.06 -11.35 -6.54
N TYR A 445 2.96 -10.72 -7.31
CA TYR A 445 2.84 -10.61 -8.76
C TYR A 445 2.82 -11.98 -9.45
N GLN A 446 3.78 -12.85 -9.16
CA GLN A 446 3.87 -14.17 -9.80
C GLN A 446 2.70 -15.08 -9.43
N LEU A 447 2.26 -15.05 -8.17
CA LEU A 447 1.04 -15.73 -7.74
C LEU A 447 -0.18 -15.14 -8.46
N GLY A 448 -0.25 -13.82 -8.59
CA GLY A 448 -1.29 -13.14 -9.36
C GLY A 448 -1.34 -13.58 -10.83
N ILE A 449 -0.20 -13.63 -11.53
CA ILE A 449 -0.13 -14.15 -12.91
C ILE A 449 -0.64 -15.59 -12.99
N CYS A 450 -0.26 -16.44 -12.05
CA CYS A 450 -0.70 -17.84 -12.02
C CYS A 450 -2.22 -17.96 -11.82
N CYS A 451 -2.82 -17.06 -11.04
CA CYS A 451 -4.28 -16.97 -10.90
C CYS A 451 -4.92 -16.59 -12.25
N VAL A 452 -4.44 -15.52 -12.89
CA VAL A 452 -4.92 -15.07 -14.22
C VAL A 452 -4.82 -16.19 -15.25
N TYR A 453 -3.71 -16.92 -15.29
CA TYR A 453 -3.53 -18.03 -16.21
C TYR A 453 -4.48 -19.19 -15.94
N THR A 454 -4.77 -19.49 -14.66
CA THR A 454 -5.73 -20.53 -14.30
C THR A 454 -7.14 -20.18 -14.78
N VAL A 455 -7.58 -18.94 -14.53
CA VAL A 455 -8.88 -18.43 -15.03
C VAL A 455 -8.91 -18.44 -16.56
N PHE A 456 -7.87 -17.91 -17.20
CA PHE A 456 -7.77 -17.85 -18.67
C PHE A 456 -7.88 -19.22 -19.33
N VAL A 457 -7.14 -20.21 -18.82
CA VAL A 457 -7.16 -21.58 -19.37
C VAL A 457 -8.55 -22.18 -19.20
N ALA A 458 -9.17 -22.02 -18.04
CA ALA A 458 -10.51 -22.52 -17.78
C ALA A 458 -11.57 -21.87 -18.67
N GLU A 459 -11.55 -20.53 -18.82
CA GLU A 459 -12.48 -19.80 -19.68
C GLU A 459 -12.39 -20.24 -21.14
N ASN A 460 -11.17 -20.39 -21.68
CA ASN A 460 -10.98 -20.80 -23.08
C ASN A 460 -11.42 -22.25 -23.32
N ILE A 461 -11.19 -23.16 -22.37
CA ILE A 461 -11.69 -24.55 -22.46
C ILE A 461 -13.21 -24.58 -22.34
N LYS A 462 -13.78 -23.87 -21.36
CA LYS A 462 -15.23 -23.77 -21.14
C LYS A 462 -15.95 -23.29 -22.38
N ASN A 463 -15.44 -22.22 -22.99
CA ASN A 463 -16.06 -21.59 -24.14
C ASN A 463 -16.16 -22.52 -25.36
N VAL A 464 -15.23 -23.47 -25.49
CA VAL A 464 -15.30 -24.53 -26.51
C VAL A 464 -16.23 -25.66 -26.06
N LEU A 465 -16.17 -26.07 -24.79
CA LEU A 465 -16.96 -27.18 -24.25
C LEU A 465 -18.47 -26.90 -24.26
N ASP A 466 -18.86 -25.66 -23.96
CA ASP A 466 -20.25 -25.21 -23.95
C ASP A 466 -20.92 -25.32 -25.33
N GLN A 467 -20.15 -25.42 -26.42
CA GLN A 467 -20.70 -25.66 -27.77
C GLN A 467 -21.14 -27.10 -28.01
N TYR A 468 -20.56 -28.05 -27.27
CA TYR A 468 -20.77 -29.48 -27.48
C TYR A 468 -21.56 -30.14 -26.34
N MET A 469 -21.69 -29.48 -25.19
CA MET A 469 -22.46 -29.97 -24.05
C MET A 469 -23.85 -29.33 -24.00
N ALA A 470 -24.87 -30.16 -23.72
CA ALA A 470 -26.25 -29.69 -23.61
C ALA A 470 -26.49 -28.80 -22.38
N ASN A 471 -25.67 -28.91 -21.34
CA ASN A 471 -25.72 -28.08 -20.14
C ASN A 471 -24.39 -27.33 -19.98
N PRO A 472 -24.39 -26.00 -19.79
CA PRO A 472 -23.18 -25.22 -19.60
C PRO A 472 -22.49 -25.66 -18.30
N VAL A 473 -21.19 -25.95 -18.39
CA VAL A 473 -20.41 -26.43 -17.24
C VAL A 473 -19.89 -25.23 -16.47
N ASP A 474 -20.07 -25.20 -15.16
CA ASP A 474 -19.49 -24.14 -14.31
C ASP A 474 -17.97 -24.09 -14.50
N GLU A 475 -17.44 -22.89 -14.76
CA GLU A 475 -16.00 -22.62 -14.92
C GLU A 475 -15.15 -23.17 -13.78
N ARG A 476 -15.71 -23.20 -12.56
CA ARG A 476 -15.04 -23.73 -11.35
C ARG A 476 -14.78 -25.23 -11.46
N ILE A 477 -15.66 -25.99 -12.12
CA ILE A 477 -15.48 -27.43 -12.33
C ILE A 477 -14.31 -27.65 -13.29
N ILE A 478 -14.21 -26.85 -14.35
CA ILE A 478 -13.09 -26.92 -15.30
C ILE A 478 -11.79 -26.54 -14.60
N MET A 479 -11.79 -25.51 -13.76
CA MET A 479 -10.63 -25.15 -12.94
C MET A 479 -10.17 -26.32 -12.05
N VAL A 480 -11.10 -27.07 -11.42
CA VAL A 480 -10.76 -28.25 -10.62
C VAL A 480 -10.16 -29.37 -11.47
N ILE A 481 -10.67 -29.59 -12.69
CA ILE A 481 -10.14 -30.60 -13.61
C ILE A 481 -8.69 -30.28 -14.01
N ILE A 482 -8.38 -29.02 -14.32
CA ILE A 482 -7.02 -28.60 -14.72
C ILE A 482 -6.05 -28.50 -13.54
N LEU A 483 -6.53 -28.45 -12.30
CA LEU A 483 -5.69 -28.35 -11.10
C LEU A 483 -4.67 -29.49 -11.01
N LEU A 484 -5.11 -30.73 -11.21
CA LEU A 484 -4.22 -31.89 -11.12
C LEU A 484 -3.12 -31.87 -12.20
N PRO A 485 -3.43 -31.65 -13.50
CA PRO A 485 -2.43 -31.35 -14.53
C PRO A 485 -1.50 -30.18 -14.19
N LEU A 486 -2.02 -29.08 -13.64
CA LEU A 486 -1.22 -27.92 -13.22
C LEU A 486 -0.22 -28.31 -12.12
N VAL A 487 -0.62 -29.11 -11.13
CA VAL A 487 0.30 -29.61 -10.10
C VAL A 487 1.43 -30.42 -10.73
N PHE A 488 1.11 -31.33 -11.67
CA PHE A 488 2.13 -32.17 -12.31
C PHE A 488 3.12 -31.38 -13.17
N ILE A 489 2.68 -30.41 -13.96
CA ILE A 489 3.63 -29.61 -14.77
C ILE A 489 4.56 -28.76 -13.90
N ASN A 490 4.07 -28.30 -12.73
CA ASN A 490 4.87 -27.55 -11.76
C ASN A 490 5.87 -28.42 -10.97
N TYR A 491 5.85 -29.74 -11.12
CA TYR A 491 6.87 -30.63 -10.55
C TYR A 491 8.18 -30.64 -11.35
N ILE A 492 8.20 -30.01 -12.54
CA ILE A 492 9.43 -29.84 -13.33
C ILE A 492 10.34 -28.84 -12.61
N LYS A 493 11.46 -29.32 -12.08
CA LYS A 493 12.37 -28.52 -11.25
C LYS A 493 13.39 -27.69 -12.03
N ASN A 494 13.68 -28.07 -13.27
CA ASN A 494 14.79 -27.50 -14.01
C ASN A 494 14.27 -26.86 -15.31
N LEU A 495 14.50 -25.54 -15.41
CA LEU A 495 14.10 -24.68 -16.53
C LEU A 495 14.54 -25.24 -17.89
N LYS A 496 15.66 -25.96 -17.97
CA LYS A 496 16.13 -26.58 -19.23
C LYS A 496 15.17 -27.64 -19.76
N PHE A 497 14.47 -28.36 -18.90
CA PHE A 497 13.44 -29.31 -19.33
C PHE A 497 12.12 -28.61 -19.69
N LEU A 498 11.89 -27.41 -19.19
CA LEU A 498 10.73 -26.60 -19.55
C LEU A 498 10.94 -25.87 -20.89
N ALA A 499 12.20 -25.58 -21.26
CA ALA A 499 12.53 -24.81 -22.46
C ALA A 499 11.91 -25.37 -23.77
N PRO A 500 11.97 -26.67 -24.10
CA PRO A 500 11.32 -27.21 -25.30
C PRO A 500 9.80 -27.00 -25.29
N LEU A 501 9.16 -27.18 -24.12
CA LEU A 501 7.72 -26.95 -23.96
C LEU A 501 7.37 -25.47 -24.18
N THR A 502 8.18 -24.54 -23.65
CA THR A 502 7.97 -23.11 -23.89
C THR A 502 8.17 -22.69 -25.35
N ILE A 503 9.05 -23.36 -26.10
CA ILE A 503 9.22 -23.11 -27.54
C ILE A 503 7.94 -23.52 -28.27
N VAL A 504 7.41 -24.72 -27.97
CA VAL A 504 6.13 -25.17 -28.55
C VAL A 504 5.00 -24.21 -28.18
N ALA A 505 4.90 -23.83 -26.90
CA ALA A 505 3.90 -22.86 -26.43
C ALA A 505 4.00 -21.53 -27.18
N ASN A 506 5.20 -21.01 -27.42
CA ASN A 506 5.39 -19.78 -28.19
C ASN A 506 4.94 -19.94 -29.65
N VAL A 507 5.23 -21.06 -30.31
CA VAL A 507 4.74 -21.34 -31.66
C VAL A 507 3.21 -21.37 -31.69
N LEU A 508 2.58 -22.07 -30.72
CA LEU A 508 1.12 -22.10 -30.60
C LEU A 508 0.54 -20.70 -30.38
N THR A 509 1.17 -19.87 -29.56
CA THR A 509 0.78 -18.47 -29.33
C THR A 509 0.87 -17.64 -30.62
N PHE A 510 1.95 -17.75 -31.40
CA PHE A 510 2.08 -17.01 -32.66
C PHE A 510 1.03 -17.43 -33.70
N VAL A 511 0.77 -18.74 -33.83
CA VAL A 511 -0.28 -19.24 -34.72
C VAL A 511 -1.66 -18.77 -34.25
N SER A 512 -1.90 -18.76 -32.94
CA SER A 512 -3.15 -18.25 -32.36
C SER A 512 -3.34 -16.76 -32.65
N PHE A 513 -2.29 -15.94 -32.51
CA PHE A 513 -2.36 -14.53 -32.88
C PHE A 513 -2.64 -14.34 -34.37
N ALA A 514 -2.07 -15.16 -35.26
CA ALA A 514 -2.37 -15.11 -36.68
C ALA A 514 -3.87 -15.40 -36.96
N ILE A 515 -4.45 -16.38 -36.28
CA ILE A 515 -5.89 -16.69 -36.36
C ILE A 515 -6.74 -15.54 -35.80
N ILE A 516 -6.36 -14.97 -34.65
CA ILE A 516 -7.04 -13.80 -34.06
C ILE A 516 -7.03 -12.63 -35.04
N PHE A 517 -5.87 -12.32 -35.64
CA PHE A 517 -5.77 -11.25 -36.63
C PHE A 517 -6.60 -11.55 -37.88
N TYR A 518 -6.65 -12.80 -38.34
CA TYR A 518 -7.55 -13.19 -39.41
C TYR A 518 -9.02 -12.85 -39.08
N PHE A 519 -9.50 -13.17 -37.89
CA PHE A 519 -10.87 -12.81 -37.48
C PHE A 519 -11.08 -11.31 -37.31
N ILE A 520 -10.11 -10.59 -36.75
CA ILE A 520 -10.16 -9.13 -36.59
C ILE A 520 -10.27 -8.44 -37.95
N PHE A 521 -9.42 -8.80 -38.92
CA PHE A 521 -9.38 -8.17 -40.24
C PHE A 521 -10.45 -8.70 -41.20
N SER A 522 -11.08 -9.84 -40.90
CA SER A 522 -12.27 -10.30 -41.63
C SER A 522 -13.52 -9.48 -41.29
N LYS A 523 -13.56 -8.83 -40.12
CA LYS A 523 -14.59 -7.84 -39.79
C LYS A 523 -14.23 -6.48 -40.37
N LYS A 524 -15.25 -5.67 -40.71
CA LYS A 524 -15.05 -4.30 -41.19
C LYS A 524 -14.47 -3.45 -40.05
N VAL A 525 -13.17 -3.16 -40.12
CA VAL A 525 -12.50 -2.19 -39.24
C VAL A 525 -13.03 -0.80 -39.57
N THR A 526 -13.83 -0.21 -38.68
CA THR A 526 -14.43 1.12 -38.86
C THR A 526 -14.11 2.02 -37.66
N LEU A 527 -14.03 3.33 -37.94
CA LEU A 527 -13.96 4.38 -36.93
C LEU A 527 -15.36 4.92 -36.56
N GLU A 528 -16.37 4.57 -37.33
CA GLU A 528 -17.77 4.92 -37.06
C GLU A 528 -18.24 4.21 -35.78
N ASP A 529 -18.92 4.95 -34.89
CA ASP A 529 -19.37 4.46 -33.58
C ASP A 529 -18.25 3.91 -32.68
N ARG A 530 -17.04 4.47 -32.79
CA ARG A 530 -15.90 4.20 -31.90
C ARG A 530 -15.53 5.48 -31.14
N GLU A 531 -15.41 5.36 -29.82
CA GLU A 531 -14.95 6.48 -29.00
C GLU A 531 -13.43 6.63 -29.16
N PRO A 532 -12.93 7.79 -29.60
CA PRO A 532 -11.49 8.02 -29.81
C PRO A 532 -10.73 8.23 -28.48
N ILE A 533 -11.45 8.63 -27.42
CA ILE A 533 -10.94 8.81 -26.08
C ILE A 533 -11.95 8.16 -25.14
N GLY A 534 -11.51 7.19 -24.34
CA GLY A 534 -12.35 6.54 -23.33
C GLY A 534 -12.63 7.44 -22.13
N ASP A 535 -13.49 6.98 -21.22
CA ASP A 535 -13.77 7.71 -19.98
C ASP A 535 -12.48 7.86 -19.14
N TYR A 536 -12.25 9.07 -18.61
CA TYR A 536 -11.12 9.38 -17.74
C TYR A 536 -11.10 8.50 -16.48
N ARG A 537 -12.27 8.00 -16.04
CA ARG A 537 -12.40 7.08 -14.91
C ARG A 537 -11.79 5.71 -15.16
N ASP A 538 -11.69 5.29 -16.43
CA ASP A 538 -11.18 3.99 -16.83
C ASP A 538 -9.67 4.01 -17.13
N PHE A 539 -9.06 5.19 -17.19
CA PHE A 539 -7.62 5.35 -17.45
C PHE A 539 -6.74 4.63 -16.41
N PRO A 540 -7.06 4.63 -15.11
CA PRO A 540 -6.31 3.85 -14.12
C PRO A 540 -6.42 2.34 -14.36
N LEU A 541 -7.59 1.85 -14.79
CA LEU A 541 -7.80 0.44 -15.13
C LEU A 541 -6.97 0.05 -16.37
N TYR A 542 -6.98 0.92 -17.39
CA TYR A 542 -6.13 0.79 -18.58
C TYR A 542 -4.65 0.76 -18.20
N PHE A 543 -4.22 1.69 -17.34
CA PHE A 543 -2.84 1.77 -16.86
C PHE A 543 -2.40 0.47 -16.18
N GLY A 544 -3.18 -0.06 -15.23
CA GLY A 544 -2.90 -1.33 -14.56
C GLY A 544 -2.81 -2.50 -15.54
N THR A 545 -3.71 -2.54 -16.54
CA THR A 545 -3.74 -3.58 -17.58
C THR A 545 -2.51 -3.53 -18.48
N VAL A 546 -2.08 -2.34 -18.89
CA VAL A 546 -0.89 -2.14 -19.73
C VAL A 546 0.37 -2.51 -18.96
N LEU A 547 0.48 -2.11 -17.69
CA LEU A 547 1.60 -2.51 -16.84
C LEU A 547 1.66 -4.02 -16.69
N PHE A 548 0.53 -4.67 -16.44
CA PHE A 548 0.47 -6.13 -16.36
C PHE A 548 0.92 -6.80 -17.66
N ALA A 549 0.46 -6.31 -18.81
CA ALA A 549 0.79 -6.91 -20.09
C ALA A 549 2.29 -6.83 -20.42
N LEU A 550 2.92 -5.68 -20.14
CA LEU A 550 4.29 -5.35 -20.58
C LEU A 550 5.41 -5.86 -19.64
N GLU A 551 5.08 -6.40 -18.47
CA GLU A 551 6.08 -6.64 -17.42
C GLU A 551 6.64 -8.07 -17.40
N ALA A 552 7.97 -8.20 -17.39
CA ALA A 552 8.68 -9.49 -17.34
C ALA A 552 9.78 -9.54 -16.25
N ILE A 553 9.79 -8.65 -15.26
CA ILE A 553 10.97 -8.40 -14.40
C ILE A 553 11.46 -9.61 -13.62
N GLY A 554 10.55 -10.51 -13.21
CA GLY A 554 10.91 -11.76 -12.52
C GLY A 554 11.76 -12.72 -13.36
N MET A 555 11.74 -12.59 -14.68
CA MET A 555 12.48 -13.44 -15.62
C MET A 555 13.73 -12.77 -16.21
N ILE A 556 13.87 -11.45 -16.07
CA ILE A 556 14.96 -10.69 -16.71
C ILE A 556 16.35 -11.16 -16.25
N MET A 557 16.54 -11.29 -14.94
CA MET A 557 17.84 -11.67 -14.37
C MET A 557 18.20 -13.15 -14.60
N PRO A 558 17.29 -14.12 -14.36
CA PRO A 558 17.54 -15.51 -14.71
C PRO A 558 17.86 -15.69 -16.20
N LEU A 559 17.10 -15.03 -17.09
CA LEU A 559 17.32 -15.13 -18.54
C LEU A 559 18.68 -14.56 -18.95
N LYS A 560 19.07 -13.39 -18.43
CA LYS A 560 20.38 -12.80 -18.69
C LYS A 560 21.53 -13.70 -18.22
N ASN A 561 21.38 -14.36 -17.07
CA ASN A 561 22.41 -15.24 -16.50
C ASN A 561 22.60 -16.54 -17.29
N GLU A 562 21.56 -17.01 -17.99
CA GLU A 562 21.63 -18.21 -18.85
C GLU A 562 22.10 -17.90 -20.29
N MET A 563 22.26 -16.63 -20.66
CA MET A 563 22.76 -16.27 -21.99
C MET A 563 24.24 -16.60 -22.15
N LYS A 564 24.60 -17.15 -23.32
CA LYS A 564 26.01 -17.34 -23.71
C LYS A 564 26.82 -16.04 -23.67
N ASN A 565 26.19 -14.92 -24.04
CA ASN A 565 26.80 -13.58 -24.05
C ASN A 565 25.91 -12.56 -23.28
N PRO A 566 25.96 -12.53 -21.94
CA PRO A 566 25.08 -11.69 -21.11
C PRO A 566 25.25 -10.18 -21.33
N GLN A 567 26.41 -9.74 -21.84
CA GLN A 567 26.69 -8.32 -22.07
C GLN A 567 25.80 -7.73 -23.18
N ASN A 568 25.36 -8.55 -24.13
CA ASN A 568 24.50 -8.12 -25.23
C ASN A 568 23.03 -7.98 -24.84
N PHE A 569 22.64 -8.37 -23.62
CA PHE A 569 21.24 -8.38 -23.20
C PHE A 569 20.65 -6.96 -23.14
N GLY A 570 21.40 -6.00 -22.58
CA GLY A 570 20.96 -4.61 -22.36
C GLY A 570 21.51 -3.58 -23.36
N SER A 571 22.18 -4.00 -24.43
CA SER A 571 22.65 -3.09 -25.48
C SER A 571 21.49 -2.39 -26.20
N CYS A 572 21.75 -1.30 -26.94
CA CYS A 572 20.71 -0.56 -27.67
C CYS A 572 19.87 -1.47 -28.60
N CYS A 573 20.54 -2.33 -29.37
CA CYS A 573 19.92 -3.43 -30.14
C CYS A 573 20.09 -4.78 -29.43
N GLY A 574 20.07 -4.78 -28.10
CA GLY A 574 20.19 -5.97 -27.28
C GLY A 574 18.90 -6.78 -27.26
N VAL A 575 18.99 -8.02 -26.76
CA VAL A 575 17.87 -8.96 -26.73
C VAL A 575 16.66 -8.37 -25.99
N LEU A 576 16.88 -7.65 -24.89
CA LEU A 576 15.79 -7.02 -24.12
C LEU A 576 15.04 -5.96 -24.95
N ASN A 577 15.76 -5.05 -25.61
CA ASN A 577 15.14 -3.95 -26.34
C ASN A 577 14.41 -4.43 -27.61
N ILE A 578 15.02 -5.35 -28.37
CA ILE A 578 14.39 -5.93 -29.57
C ILE A 578 13.14 -6.73 -29.17
N GLY A 579 13.24 -7.55 -28.12
CA GLY A 579 12.12 -8.32 -27.60
C GLY A 579 10.97 -7.40 -27.13
N MET A 580 11.29 -6.38 -26.35
CA MET A 580 10.29 -5.44 -25.83
C MET A 580 9.63 -4.62 -26.94
N LEU A 581 10.38 -4.18 -27.96
CA LEU A 581 9.82 -3.50 -29.12
C LEU A 581 8.82 -4.40 -29.86
N ALA A 582 9.17 -5.66 -30.09
CA ALA A 582 8.28 -6.62 -30.75
C ALA A 582 6.98 -6.83 -29.95
N VAL A 583 7.08 -6.97 -28.62
CA VAL A 583 5.92 -7.13 -27.72
C VAL A 583 5.03 -5.88 -27.74
N VAL A 584 5.61 -4.69 -27.62
CA VAL A 584 4.86 -3.42 -27.64
C VAL A 584 4.10 -3.25 -28.95
N VAL A 585 4.74 -3.53 -30.09
CA VAL A 585 4.09 -3.47 -31.41
C VAL A 585 2.94 -4.47 -31.49
N LEU A 586 3.16 -5.72 -31.06
CA LEU A 586 2.13 -6.76 -31.08
C LEU A 586 0.91 -6.35 -30.23
N TYR A 587 1.12 -5.91 -29.00
CA TYR A 587 0.03 -5.48 -28.11
C TYR A 587 -0.69 -4.25 -28.63
N MET A 588 0.02 -3.29 -29.20
CA MET A 588 -0.58 -2.11 -29.82
C MET A 588 -1.47 -2.51 -31.00
N MET A 589 -1.01 -3.42 -31.86
CA MET A 589 -1.80 -3.94 -32.98
C MET A 589 -3.05 -4.69 -32.49
N THR A 590 -2.88 -5.62 -31.53
CA THR A 590 -4.00 -6.40 -30.99
C THR A 590 -5.02 -5.50 -30.28
N GLY A 591 -4.58 -4.55 -29.47
CA GLY A 591 -5.45 -3.63 -28.75
C GLY A 591 -6.20 -2.67 -29.68
N LEU A 592 -5.47 -2.03 -30.61
CA LEU A 592 -6.06 -1.08 -31.56
C LEU A 592 -7.06 -1.75 -32.49
N PHE A 593 -6.62 -2.76 -33.25
CA PHE A 593 -7.49 -3.40 -34.24
C PHE A 593 -8.58 -4.26 -33.59
N GLY A 594 -8.33 -4.84 -32.41
CA GLY A 594 -9.36 -5.52 -31.63
C GLY A 594 -10.50 -4.57 -31.23
N TYR A 595 -10.18 -3.39 -30.71
CA TYR A 595 -11.17 -2.38 -30.37
C TYR A 595 -11.91 -1.84 -31.60
N LEU A 596 -11.20 -1.56 -32.69
CA LEU A 596 -11.86 -1.07 -33.91
C LEU A 596 -12.82 -2.12 -34.50
N ALA A 597 -12.47 -3.40 -34.48
CA ALA A 597 -13.30 -4.48 -35.01
C ALA A 597 -14.53 -4.80 -34.13
N TYR A 598 -14.39 -4.81 -32.80
CA TYR A 598 -15.44 -5.28 -31.88
C TYR A 598 -16.09 -4.18 -31.03
N GLY A 599 -15.51 -2.98 -30.96
CA GLY A 599 -16.05 -1.84 -30.22
C GLY A 599 -16.21 -2.12 -28.73
N LYS A 600 -17.37 -1.73 -28.16
CA LYS A 600 -17.72 -1.93 -26.74
C LYS A 600 -17.96 -3.41 -26.36
N HIS A 601 -18.01 -4.31 -27.34
CA HIS A 601 -18.22 -5.75 -27.10
C HIS A 601 -16.92 -6.52 -26.84
N VAL A 602 -15.76 -5.85 -26.81
CA VAL A 602 -14.50 -6.49 -26.42
C VAL A 602 -14.59 -6.93 -24.96
N LEU A 603 -14.36 -8.21 -24.72
CA LEU A 603 -14.31 -8.82 -23.39
C LEU A 603 -12.87 -8.81 -22.84
N GLY A 604 -12.70 -9.23 -21.58
CA GLY A 604 -11.40 -9.22 -20.88
C GLY A 604 -10.26 -9.95 -21.61
N SER A 605 -10.59 -10.84 -22.57
CA SER A 605 -9.63 -11.34 -23.55
C SER A 605 -10.22 -11.32 -24.97
N ILE A 606 -9.36 -11.00 -25.94
CA ILE A 606 -9.76 -10.98 -27.36
C ILE A 606 -10.12 -12.39 -27.87
N SER A 607 -9.47 -13.44 -27.34
CA SER A 607 -9.79 -14.82 -27.71
C SER A 607 -11.21 -15.19 -27.32
N TYR A 608 -11.68 -14.72 -26.16
CA TYR A 608 -13.05 -14.94 -25.69
C TYR A 608 -14.09 -14.09 -26.44
N THR A 609 -13.66 -12.96 -27.03
CA THR A 609 -14.52 -12.08 -27.84
C THR A 609 -14.86 -12.68 -29.22
N ILE A 610 -14.00 -13.57 -29.74
CA ILE A 610 -14.23 -14.24 -31.03
C ILE A 610 -15.30 -15.32 -30.86
N ASP A 611 -16.21 -15.40 -31.83
CA ASP A 611 -17.33 -16.34 -31.83
C ASP A 611 -16.85 -17.82 -31.71
N PRO A 612 -17.33 -18.59 -30.72
CA PRO A 612 -17.00 -20.00 -30.57
C PRO A 612 -17.58 -20.93 -31.63
N GLU A 613 -18.54 -20.54 -32.47
CA GLU A 613 -19.13 -21.45 -33.46
C GLU A 613 -18.11 -21.91 -34.51
N ASN A 614 -17.14 -21.06 -34.85
CA ASN A 614 -16.15 -21.37 -35.87
C ASN A 614 -15.04 -22.29 -35.34
N ILE A 615 -14.79 -23.40 -36.04
CA ILE A 615 -13.74 -24.38 -35.70
C ILE A 615 -12.37 -23.72 -35.56
N ALA A 616 -12.01 -22.76 -36.42
CA ALA A 616 -10.72 -22.06 -36.33
C ALA A 616 -10.60 -21.24 -35.03
N ALA A 617 -11.71 -20.65 -34.56
CA ALA A 617 -11.74 -19.93 -33.28
C ALA A 617 -11.64 -20.90 -32.10
N GLN A 618 -12.30 -22.05 -32.16
CA GLN A 618 -12.17 -23.10 -31.14
C GLN A 618 -10.74 -23.63 -31.03
N VAL A 619 -10.12 -23.93 -32.18
CA VAL A 619 -8.72 -24.37 -32.25
C VAL A 619 -7.79 -23.30 -31.67
N CYS A 620 -8.00 -22.02 -32.01
CA CYS A 620 -7.24 -20.91 -31.43
C CYS A 620 -7.37 -20.85 -29.91
N LYS A 621 -8.58 -20.97 -29.36
CA LYS A 621 -8.83 -20.94 -27.90
C LYS A 621 -8.11 -22.08 -27.19
N LEU A 622 -8.18 -23.30 -27.73
CA LEU A 622 -7.49 -24.47 -27.19
C LEU A 622 -5.96 -24.33 -27.29
N MET A 623 -5.44 -23.82 -28.40
CA MET A 623 -4.01 -23.56 -28.58
C MET A 623 -3.48 -22.54 -27.56
N LEU A 624 -4.22 -21.45 -27.33
CA LEU A 624 -3.89 -20.46 -26.30
C LEU A 624 -3.96 -21.06 -24.89
N ALA A 625 -4.97 -21.88 -24.62
CA ALA A 625 -5.09 -22.59 -23.34
C ALA A 625 -3.88 -23.50 -23.08
N VAL A 626 -3.47 -24.30 -24.06
CA VAL A 626 -2.28 -25.17 -23.95
C VAL A 626 -0.99 -24.35 -23.80
N ALA A 627 -0.86 -23.26 -24.55
CA ALA A 627 0.30 -22.39 -24.47
C ALA A 627 0.43 -21.74 -23.08
N ILE A 628 -0.64 -21.15 -22.56
CA ILE A 628 -0.66 -20.47 -21.25
C ILE A 628 -0.56 -21.48 -20.11
N PHE A 629 -1.16 -22.67 -20.24
CA PHE A 629 -0.97 -23.78 -19.29
C PHE A 629 0.52 -24.14 -19.15
N THR A 630 1.26 -24.14 -20.26
CA THR A 630 2.70 -24.39 -20.24
C THR A 630 3.48 -23.22 -19.62
N THR A 631 3.12 -21.99 -19.95
CA THR A 631 3.73 -20.77 -19.39
C THR A 631 3.47 -20.60 -17.89
N HIS A 632 2.38 -21.15 -17.37
CA HIS A 632 2.11 -21.20 -15.93
C HIS A 632 3.26 -21.84 -15.15
N ALA A 633 3.85 -22.93 -15.66
CA ALA A 633 4.99 -23.57 -15.00
C ALA A 633 6.23 -22.64 -14.93
N LEU A 634 6.40 -21.76 -15.91
CA LEU A 634 7.48 -20.78 -15.95
C LEU A 634 7.27 -19.66 -14.91
N SER A 635 6.06 -19.10 -14.82
CA SER A 635 5.75 -18.06 -13.84
C SER A 635 5.82 -18.60 -12.40
N MET A 636 5.29 -19.81 -12.19
CA MET A 636 5.32 -20.48 -10.89
C MET A 636 6.75 -20.89 -10.50
N TYR A 637 7.64 -21.19 -11.45
CA TYR A 637 9.05 -21.45 -11.16
C TYR A 637 9.70 -20.30 -10.39
N VAL A 638 9.43 -19.05 -10.78
CA VAL A 638 9.96 -17.87 -10.07
C VAL A 638 9.37 -17.76 -8.65
N ALA A 639 8.07 -18.00 -8.49
CA ALA A 639 7.43 -18.03 -7.17
C ALA A 639 8.03 -19.12 -6.26
N ILE A 640 8.26 -20.31 -6.80
CA ILE A 640 8.91 -21.43 -6.11
C ILE A 640 10.35 -21.08 -5.77
N ASP A 641 11.11 -20.46 -6.67
CA ASP A 641 12.49 -20.08 -6.39
C ASP A 641 12.57 -19.07 -5.21
N ILE A 642 11.68 -18.08 -5.19
CA ILE A 642 11.58 -17.11 -4.10
C ILE A 642 11.21 -17.80 -2.78
N VAL A 643 10.20 -18.67 -2.76
CA VAL A 643 9.66 -19.29 -1.53
C VAL A 643 10.56 -20.44 -1.04
N TRP A 644 10.93 -21.35 -1.93
CA TRP A 644 11.71 -22.52 -1.63
C TRP A 644 13.21 -22.23 -1.62
N THR A 645 13.82 -21.91 -2.78
CA THR A 645 15.28 -21.81 -2.94
C THR A 645 15.88 -20.69 -2.10
N GLN A 646 15.28 -19.50 -2.13
CA GLN A 646 15.83 -18.32 -1.45
C GLN A 646 15.54 -18.32 0.06
N ASN A 647 14.37 -18.83 0.47
CA ASN A 647 13.88 -18.67 1.85
C ASN A 647 13.82 -19.97 2.68
N LEU A 648 13.14 -21.01 2.20
CA LEU A 648 12.87 -22.23 2.99
C LEU A 648 13.99 -23.28 2.93
N LEU A 649 14.73 -23.36 1.82
CA LEU A 649 15.74 -24.40 1.58
C LEU A 649 16.76 -24.49 2.72
N ARG A 650 17.28 -23.33 3.18
CA ARG A 650 18.24 -23.25 4.30
C ARG A 650 17.73 -23.88 5.61
N ARG A 651 16.41 -23.93 5.82
CA ARG A 651 15.81 -24.53 7.02
C ARG A 651 15.62 -26.04 6.88
N PHE A 652 15.36 -26.53 5.67
CA PHE A 652 15.08 -27.94 5.41
C PHE A 652 16.28 -28.72 4.86
N GLU A 653 17.39 -28.06 4.53
CA GLU A 653 18.59 -28.66 3.92
C GLU A 653 19.12 -29.89 4.68
N LYS A 654 18.98 -29.92 6.02
CA LYS A 654 19.41 -31.03 6.88
C LYS A 654 18.37 -32.14 7.06
N SER A 655 17.15 -31.97 6.56
CA SER A 655 16.09 -32.96 6.67
C SER A 655 16.27 -34.08 5.66
N TYR A 656 15.98 -35.32 6.04
CA TYR A 656 16.01 -36.44 5.09
C TYR A 656 14.96 -36.30 3.97
N TYR A 657 13.89 -35.53 4.21
CA TYR A 657 12.74 -35.40 3.32
C TYR A 657 12.71 -34.10 2.51
N VAL A 658 13.87 -33.46 2.25
CA VAL A 658 13.96 -32.17 1.52
C VAL A 658 13.15 -32.17 0.23
N ASN A 659 13.27 -33.24 -0.57
CA ASN A 659 12.56 -33.36 -1.84
C ASN A 659 11.03 -33.44 -1.66
N ILE A 660 10.55 -34.11 -0.61
CA ILE A 660 9.12 -34.21 -0.31
C ILE A 660 8.57 -32.85 0.10
N TRP A 661 9.31 -32.11 0.95
CA TRP A 661 8.96 -30.74 1.33
C TRP A 661 8.93 -29.79 0.14
N GLU A 662 9.86 -29.93 -0.81
CA GLU A 662 9.84 -29.14 -2.03
C GLU A 662 8.57 -29.40 -2.84
N TYR A 663 8.22 -30.67 -3.09
CA TYR A 663 6.99 -31.02 -3.81
C TYR A 663 5.74 -30.56 -3.06
N ALA A 664 5.71 -30.67 -1.73
CA ALA A 664 4.60 -30.19 -0.92
C ALA A 664 4.41 -28.67 -1.02
N ILE A 665 5.51 -27.89 -1.01
CA ILE A 665 5.45 -26.43 -1.17
C ILE A 665 4.99 -26.06 -2.59
N ARG A 666 5.49 -26.74 -3.63
CA ARG A 666 5.04 -26.54 -5.02
C ARG A 666 3.54 -26.78 -5.15
N THR A 667 3.03 -27.89 -4.62
CA THR A 667 1.59 -28.20 -4.62
C THR A 667 0.81 -27.17 -3.81
N CYS A 668 1.30 -26.76 -2.65
CA CYS A 668 0.67 -25.74 -1.81
C CYS A 668 0.53 -24.40 -2.56
N LEU A 669 1.57 -23.94 -3.26
CA LEU A 669 1.53 -22.70 -4.03
C LEU A 669 0.52 -22.77 -5.19
N VAL A 670 0.48 -23.89 -5.92
CA VAL A 670 -0.50 -24.10 -7.01
C VAL A 670 -1.94 -24.14 -6.46
N VAL A 671 -2.17 -24.83 -5.35
CA VAL A 671 -3.49 -24.90 -4.69
C VAL A 671 -3.90 -23.53 -4.14
N LEU A 672 -2.95 -22.75 -3.61
CA LEU A 672 -3.19 -21.38 -3.17
C LEU A 672 -3.62 -20.48 -4.34
N THR A 673 -2.89 -20.50 -5.46
CA THR A 673 -3.25 -19.69 -6.64
C THR A 673 -4.56 -20.15 -7.28
N PHE A 674 -4.85 -21.44 -7.23
CA PHE A 674 -6.15 -21.98 -7.64
C PHE A 674 -7.29 -21.46 -6.74
N GLY A 675 -7.11 -21.49 -5.41
CA GLY A 675 -8.10 -20.97 -4.47
C GLY A 675 -8.38 -19.47 -4.67
N LEU A 676 -7.33 -18.68 -4.94
CA LEU A 676 -7.46 -17.27 -5.27
C LEU A 676 -8.15 -17.03 -6.62
N ALA A 677 -7.85 -17.84 -7.65
CA ALA A 677 -8.50 -17.79 -8.95
C ALA A 677 -10.01 -18.10 -8.86
N VAL A 678 -10.40 -19.08 -8.04
CA VAL A 678 -11.81 -19.41 -7.79
C VAL A 678 -12.54 -18.29 -7.04
N ALA A 679 -11.83 -17.58 -6.16
CA ALA A 679 -12.41 -16.48 -5.39
C ALA A 679 -12.71 -15.25 -6.25
N ILE A 680 -11.89 -14.95 -7.26
CA ILE A 680 -12.05 -13.79 -8.14
C ILE A 680 -11.95 -14.23 -9.62
N PRO A 681 -13.02 -14.81 -10.22
CA PRO A 681 -13.02 -15.26 -11.61
C PRO A 681 -13.23 -14.10 -12.62
N TYR A 682 -12.80 -12.87 -12.31
CA TYR A 682 -12.87 -11.74 -13.23
C TYR A 682 -11.48 -11.35 -13.71
N ILE A 683 -11.11 -11.89 -14.87
CA ILE A 683 -9.75 -11.83 -15.39
C ILE A 683 -9.25 -10.39 -15.63
N ASP A 684 -10.10 -9.51 -16.14
CA ASP A 684 -9.78 -8.12 -16.51
C ASP A 684 -9.48 -7.25 -15.27
N LEU A 685 -10.33 -7.34 -14.26
CA LEU A 685 -10.16 -6.61 -13.00
C LEU A 685 -8.97 -7.13 -12.20
N PHE A 686 -8.75 -8.43 -12.22
CA PHE A 686 -7.64 -9.06 -11.53
C PHE A 686 -6.29 -8.72 -12.18
N ILE A 687 -6.23 -8.72 -13.52
CA ILE A 687 -5.08 -8.23 -14.31
C ILE A 687 -4.72 -6.80 -13.91
N SER A 688 -5.71 -5.92 -13.86
CA SER A 688 -5.47 -4.51 -13.55
C SER A 688 -5.03 -4.29 -12.09
N LEU A 689 -5.66 -4.98 -11.14
CA LEU A 689 -5.29 -4.92 -9.72
C LEU A 689 -3.84 -5.38 -9.49
N VAL A 690 -3.49 -6.55 -10.00
CA VAL A 690 -2.13 -7.11 -9.85
C VAL A 690 -1.11 -6.21 -10.53
N GLY A 691 -1.44 -5.66 -11.71
CA GLY A 691 -0.59 -4.72 -12.43
C GLY A 691 -0.38 -3.41 -11.69
N ALA A 692 -1.46 -2.77 -11.24
CA ALA A 692 -1.39 -1.50 -10.52
C ALA A 692 -0.67 -1.64 -9.17
N LEU A 693 -0.95 -2.68 -8.40
CA LEU A 693 -0.38 -2.90 -7.07
C LEU A 693 1.09 -3.33 -7.12
N CYS A 694 1.38 -4.40 -7.86
CA CYS A 694 2.67 -5.07 -7.76
C CYS A 694 3.72 -4.50 -8.71
N ILE A 695 3.32 -4.10 -9.93
CA ILE A 695 4.26 -3.69 -10.98
C ILE A 695 4.65 -2.22 -10.82
N SER A 696 3.74 -1.37 -10.36
CA SER A 696 4.09 -0.01 -9.96
C SER A 696 5.22 -0.02 -8.92
N CYS A 697 5.14 -0.92 -7.92
CA CYS A 697 6.20 -1.07 -6.92
C CYS A 697 7.45 -1.76 -7.48
N SER A 698 7.33 -2.98 -7.99
CA SER A 698 8.46 -3.83 -8.34
C SER A 698 9.05 -3.57 -9.73
N GLY A 699 8.24 -3.17 -10.70
CA GLY A 699 8.63 -2.95 -12.09
C GLY A 699 9.13 -1.53 -12.38
N ILE A 700 8.62 -0.53 -11.64
CA ILE A 700 8.90 0.88 -11.91
C ILE A 700 9.59 1.57 -10.73
N ALA A 701 8.98 1.58 -9.55
CA ALA A 701 9.51 2.33 -8.40
C ALA A 701 10.83 1.74 -7.89
N PHE A 702 10.91 0.43 -7.63
CA PHE A 702 12.13 -0.20 -7.10
C PHE A 702 13.32 -0.09 -8.06
N PRO A 703 13.21 -0.34 -9.38
CA PRO A 703 14.31 -0.12 -10.30
C PRO A 703 14.78 1.34 -10.36
N ALA A 704 13.86 2.31 -10.33
CA ALA A 704 14.22 3.74 -10.30
C ALA A 704 14.97 4.12 -9.02
N ILE A 705 14.54 3.59 -7.87
CA ILE A 705 15.21 3.76 -6.57
C ILE A 705 16.59 3.08 -6.59
N MET A 706 16.67 1.84 -7.06
CA MET A 706 17.93 1.09 -7.18
C MET A 706 18.92 1.79 -8.09
N ASP A 707 18.48 2.25 -9.26
CA ASP A 707 19.31 3.00 -10.21
C ASP A 707 19.81 4.31 -9.61
N SER A 708 18.95 5.02 -8.86
CA SER A 708 19.37 6.20 -8.11
C SER A 708 20.41 5.86 -7.04
N CYS A 709 20.25 4.75 -6.31
CA CYS A 709 21.21 4.30 -5.30
C CYS A 709 22.56 3.92 -5.91
N VAL A 710 22.56 3.21 -7.04
CA VAL A 710 23.79 2.74 -7.71
C VAL A 710 24.54 3.90 -8.37
N GLN A 711 23.83 4.78 -9.09
CA GLN A 711 24.46 5.86 -9.83
C GLN A 711 24.85 7.06 -8.95
N TRP A 712 24.39 7.10 -7.69
CA TRP A 712 24.62 8.20 -6.74
C TRP A 712 26.10 8.59 -6.60
N GLN A 713 27.00 7.61 -6.59
CA GLN A 713 28.44 7.86 -6.40
C GLN A 713 29.21 8.04 -7.72
N SER A 714 28.59 7.70 -8.86
CA SER A 714 29.29 7.58 -10.14
C SER A 714 29.27 8.86 -10.99
N HIS A 715 28.39 9.81 -10.69
CA HIS A 715 28.22 11.04 -11.48
C HIS A 715 28.14 12.27 -10.56
N ARG A 716 28.66 13.42 -11.00
CA ARG A 716 28.59 14.72 -10.29
C ARG A 716 28.05 15.82 -11.20
N GLY A 717 27.51 16.89 -10.60
CA GLY A 717 27.02 18.08 -11.32
C GLY A 717 25.65 17.90 -11.97
N VAL A 718 25.38 18.58 -13.09
CA VAL A 718 24.06 18.64 -13.76
C VAL A 718 23.56 17.25 -14.17
N LYS A 719 24.46 16.33 -14.56
CA LYS A 719 24.12 14.97 -14.96
C LYS A 719 23.52 14.16 -13.80
N MET A 720 24.02 14.36 -12.57
CA MET A 720 23.47 13.75 -11.36
C MET A 720 22.06 14.28 -11.08
N VAL A 721 21.86 15.60 -11.15
CA VAL A 721 20.55 16.23 -10.96
C VAL A 721 19.53 15.70 -11.98
N LEU A 722 19.91 15.60 -13.25
CA LEU A 722 19.03 15.05 -14.30
C LEU A 722 18.67 13.58 -14.07
N ILE A 723 19.63 12.74 -13.67
CA ILE A 723 19.38 11.31 -13.39
C ILE A 723 18.42 11.15 -12.22
N HIS A 724 18.62 11.89 -11.12
CA HIS A 724 17.73 11.79 -9.96
C HIS A 724 16.38 12.45 -10.21
N ALA A 725 16.31 13.58 -10.91
CA ALA A 725 15.04 14.17 -11.31
C ALA A 725 14.21 13.20 -12.17
N LYS A 726 14.86 12.52 -13.13
CA LYS A 726 14.25 11.47 -13.93
C LYS A 726 13.76 10.30 -13.06
N ASN A 727 14.59 9.76 -12.17
CA ASN A 727 14.22 8.61 -11.34
C ASN A 727 13.15 8.96 -10.29
N VAL A 728 13.16 10.17 -9.75
CA VAL A 728 12.10 10.70 -8.86
C VAL A 728 10.80 10.86 -9.63
N ALA A 729 10.83 11.40 -10.86
CA ALA A 729 9.64 11.50 -11.70
C ALA A 729 9.05 10.11 -12.00
N ILE A 730 9.91 9.12 -12.32
CA ILE A 730 9.50 7.73 -12.55
C ILE A 730 8.89 7.12 -11.27
N ALA A 731 9.49 7.34 -10.10
CA ALA A 731 8.97 6.82 -8.83
C ALA A 731 7.63 7.49 -8.44
N LEU A 732 7.47 8.78 -8.69
CA LEU A 732 6.21 9.49 -8.46
C LEU A 732 5.10 9.02 -9.41
N PHE A 733 5.45 8.80 -10.68
CA PHE A 733 4.53 8.21 -11.66
C PHE A 733 4.07 6.81 -11.24
N ALA A 734 5.00 5.99 -10.75
CA ALA A 734 4.69 4.68 -10.19
C ALA A 734 3.77 4.77 -8.95
N LEU A 735 4.03 5.72 -8.04
CA LEU A 735 3.18 5.91 -6.85
C LEU A 735 1.76 6.35 -7.22
N LEU A 736 1.63 7.21 -8.23
CA LEU A 736 0.32 7.63 -8.73
C LEU A 736 -0.42 6.45 -9.37
N GLY A 737 0.27 5.68 -10.21
CA GLY A 737 -0.26 4.44 -10.79
C GLY A 737 -0.69 3.40 -9.76
N LEU A 738 0.09 3.27 -8.67
CA LEU A 738 -0.21 2.42 -7.54
C LEU A 738 -1.51 2.84 -6.86
N VAL A 739 -1.60 4.09 -6.42
CA VAL A 739 -2.74 4.58 -5.62
C VAL A 739 -4.01 4.60 -6.46
N VAL A 740 -3.96 5.22 -7.63
CA VAL A 740 -5.14 5.41 -8.48
C VAL A 740 -5.56 4.08 -9.12
N GLY A 741 -4.61 3.31 -9.67
CA GLY A 741 -4.93 2.03 -10.33
C GLY A 741 -5.44 0.97 -9.37
N THR A 742 -4.89 0.89 -8.15
CA THR A 742 -5.36 -0.07 -7.14
C THR A 742 -6.74 0.32 -6.62
N ALA A 743 -6.97 1.61 -6.33
CA ALA A 743 -8.27 2.09 -5.85
C ALA A 743 -9.38 1.80 -6.87
N THR A 744 -9.20 2.17 -8.14
CA THR A 744 -10.19 1.93 -9.20
C THR A 744 -10.42 0.44 -9.47
N SER A 745 -9.37 -0.39 -9.40
CA SER A 745 -9.52 -1.83 -9.60
C SER A 745 -10.30 -2.49 -8.46
N LEU A 746 -10.03 -2.09 -7.21
CA LEU A 746 -10.78 -2.58 -6.04
C LEU A 746 -12.23 -2.14 -6.07
N GLU A 747 -12.49 -0.87 -6.40
CA GLU A 747 -13.83 -0.32 -6.62
C GLU A 747 -14.63 -1.20 -7.59
N LYS A 748 -14.10 -1.47 -8.78
CA LYS A 748 -14.82 -2.26 -9.79
C LYS A 748 -14.99 -3.72 -9.39
N ILE A 749 -14.04 -4.29 -8.64
CA ILE A 749 -14.19 -5.64 -8.08
C ILE A 749 -15.36 -5.65 -7.11
N ILE A 750 -15.45 -4.65 -6.25
CA ILE A 750 -16.50 -4.58 -5.22
C ILE A 750 -17.86 -4.27 -5.83
N GLU A 751 -17.96 -3.40 -6.82
CA GLU A 751 -19.21 -3.21 -7.58
C GLU A 751 -19.71 -4.52 -8.20
N LYS A 752 -18.78 -5.38 -8.63
CA LYS A 752 -19.12 -6.64 -9.30
C LYS A 752 -19.46 -7.78 -8.32
N PHE A 753 -18.94 -7.74 -7.09
CA PHE A 753 -19.23 -8.71 -6.02
C PHE A 753 -20.21 -8.21 -4.96
N GLY A 754 -20.55 -6.94 -4.96
CA GLY A 754 -21.52 -6.33 -4.05
C GLY A 754 -22.93 -6.88 -4.28
N PRO A 755 -23.81 -6.85 -3.27
CA PRO A 755 -25.21 -7.18 -3.48
C PRO A 755 -25.79 -6.25 -4.55
N ILE A 756 -26.48 -6.83 -5.53
CA ILE A 756 -27.21 -6.11 -6.57
C ILE A 756 -28.29 -5.27 -5.88
N GLU A 757 -27.97 -4.03 -5.50
CA GLU A 757 -29.00 -3.04 -5.20
C GLU A 757 -29.70 -2.70 -6.52
N SER A 758 -30.89 -3.30 -6.70
CA SER A 758 -32.03 -2.85 -7.50
C SER A 758 -31.80 -1.68 -8.47
N ASN A 759 -31.08 -1.92 -9.57
CA ASN A 759 -31.15 -1.06 -10.77
C ASN A 759 -32.45 -1.26 -11.58
N SER A 760 -33.48 -1.90 -11.01
CA SER A 760 -34.77 -2.19 -11.67
C SER A 760 -35.89 -1.18 -11.38
N LEU A 761 -35.63 -0.07 -10.68
CA LEU A 761 -36.68 0.93 -10.37
C LEU A 761 -36.60 2.25 -11.15
N ASN A 762 -35.57 2.49 -11.97
CA ASN A 762 -35.42 3.77 -12.71
C ASN A 762 -35.69 3.71 -14.22
N SER A 763 -36.25 2.62 -14.77
CA SER A 763 -36.63 2.56 -16.19
C SER A 763 -38.13 2.76 -16.46
N THR A 764 -38.93 3.15 -15.45
CA THR A 764 -40.35 3.48 -15.63
C THR A 764 -40.76 4.76 -14.89
N SER A 765 -40.06 5.87 -15.14
CA SER A 765 -40.65 7.22 -15.05
C SER A 765 -39.67 8.27 -15.54
N THR A 766 -39.67 8.51 -16.86
CA THR A 766 -39.75 9.81 -17.59
C THR A 766 -39.13 9.65 -18.97
#